data_AF-A0A7Y0KMG4-F1
#
_entry.id   AF-A0A7Y0KMG4-F1
#
_cell.length_a   1.000
_cell.length_b   1.000
_cell.length_c   1.000
_cell.angle_alpha   90.00
_cell.angle_beta   90.00
_cell.angle_gamma   90.00
#
_symmetry.space_group_name_H-M   'P 1'
#
loop_
_entity.id
_entity.type
_entity.pdbx_description
1 polymer ?
#
loop_
_entity_poly.entity_id
_entity_poly.type
_entity_poly.pdbx_seq_one_letter_code
_entity_poly.pdbx_strand_id
1 'polypeptide(L)'
;MATSAELGTPSFTPADRELLRARLCREGFLRREDGVALRGADGSARAWMLYTWALSATGSGARLIGRALLDQLADFRAGHLAAFGLTAAPLVSACVVLDDRYAGLAVRSRPKGHGPGWRVDGDRGPDAAGRRVVVVDDSLSSGRAFLTAATILEREGFEVEGLVALVEFPGRGGRERLEGRGYRVRTVFDVWTDLAAPGPPPFPSFRGVDVTWSDVPTPEALHPAAAARFVLEQLAATGTTPLPPTRLAVPVDGRGGVFVSVRRRADDRRLARSGFWHFDADDADPARDLVLAATATATRLGATLTSTLLDDVKIAVSFLGPLEPTTPAELDFDRYGVVVRSRAWTAKLGGALPNTQYFTSTFEQYLHARSTNAQVDELEPHDVFRHTVAKYAEPGETWPPYGVEPTETWPADLALGARLTARVRDALAGGRSTDDHTTVDDDLVPVPVEAVALSLYSADAPHRVVGHALARTAEAGSLDAALVAATEAAEAATDRTDTTVCVSLLHHPETLAPGDAPRAMRRGRDAVEAREGDRHGLLTEYAVAHHELAARDVATTLTRMTGTTAPTWTAHQAATWVHRAGDDARRLALGYVDRPGGRITTDDVGLLATHVRRRADADGWPSYAYDPRTGREQRSGTAARCVHGLRVLLEAGTALDRPDWQDDARRGLAVARRLLDPADGQLHVPEHLPSGMASAGLLATVEPGVDDGAWADGLARHLAGWVRADGSVREPGVVPTRSEPDYMPGAVVLALARYHRAGRLGVDVDADQVLAFHRRRFRCLRPWSLASWQAQGWAEWHRSGAPGAHAAPEFVFELADWMVDRQLRVDGSYLVDLGSRAPTVLTGFVAEGVGAAWRLAEDLGESARARCYADSHRAAMGFLDRLLVRREDTFWMAEPERALGGVRAALAMAEVRIDYPAHTLGALLHAVQ
;
A
#
# COMPACT_ATOMS: atom_id res chain seq x y z
N MET A 1 -26.15 -6.02 -62.73
CA MET A 1 -26.68 -4.85 -62.01
C MET A 1 -28.04 -5.21 -61.45
N ALA A 2 -28.07 -5.61 -60.17
CA ALA A 2 -29.26 -5.68 -59.34
C ALA A 2 -28.92 -4.84 -58.10
N THR A 3 -29.87 -4.01 -57.70
CA THR A 3 -29.76 -2.89 -56.75
C THR A 3 -29.32 -3.32 -55.34
N SER A 4 -28.31 -2.61 -54.82
CA SER A 4 -27.73 -2.73 -53.47
C SER A 4 -28.61 -2.09 -52.39
N ALA A 5 -29.90 -2.42 -52.37
CA ALA A 5 -30.82 -2.01 -51.32
C ALA A 5 -31.45 -3.28 -50.73
N GLU A 6 -31.40 -3.41 -49.40
CA GLU A 6 -31.95 -4.51 -48.57
C GLU A 6 -31.08 -5.75 -48.29
N LEU A 7 -29.82 -5.56 -47.89
CA LEU A 7 -29.16 -6.52 -46.99
C LEU A 7 -29.11 -5.90 -45.60
N GLY A 8 -30.23 -5.94 -44.87
CA GLY A 8 -30.20 -5.68 -43.43
C GLY A 8 -29.18 -6.62 -42.78
N THR A 9 -28.31 -6.08 -41.92
CA THR A 9 -27.32 -6.87 -41.18
C THR A 9 -28.06 -8.03 -40.49
N PRO A 10 -27.80 -9.30 -40.83
CA PRO A 10 -28.58 -10.42 -40.29
C PRO A 10 -28.43 -10.46 -38.76
N SER A 11 -29.55 -10.39 -38.04
CA SER A 11 -29.60 -10.35 -36.58
C SER A 11 -28.89 -11.56 -35.96
N PHE A 12 -28.04 -11.33 -34.96
CA PHE A 12 -27.40 -12.40 -34.20
C PHE A 12 -28.44 -13.09 -33.29
N THR A 13 -28.85 -14.31 -33.66
CA THR A 13 -29.94 -15.01 -32.96
C THR A 13 -29.43 -15.80 -31.74
N PRO A 14 -30.32 -16.20 -30.80
CA PRO A 14 -29.95 -17.13 -29.73
C PRO A 14 -29.34 -18.45 -30.25
N ALA A 15 -29.77 -18.94 -31.41
CA ALA A 15 -29.21 -20.13 -32.05
C ALA A 15 -27.79 -19.88 -32.58
N ASP A 16 -27.52 -18.70 -33.16
CA ASP A 16 -26.17 -18.29 -33.55
C ASP A 16 -25.25 -18.16 -32.32
N ARG A 17 -25.76 -17.63 -31.20
CA ARG A 17 -25.02 -17.53 -29.94
C ARG A 17 -24.62 -18.91 -29.43
N GLU A 18 -25.54 -19.86 -29.39
CA GLU A 18 -25.25 -21.23 -28.94
C GLU A 18 -24.28 -21.94 -29.89
N LEU A 19 -24.44 -21.78 -31.21
CA LEU A 19 -23.50 -22.33 -32.19
C LEU A 19 -22.09 -21.77 -31.99
N LEU A 20 -21.97 -20.45 -31.77
CA LEU A 20 -20.69 -19.79 -31.55
C LEU A 20 -20.05 -20.27 -30.25
N ARG A 21 -20.84 -20.35 -29.16
CA ARG A 21 -20.41 -20.89 -27.85
C ARG A 21 -19.86 -22.31 -27.99
N ALA A 22 -20.61 -23.20 -28.65
CA ALA A 22 -20.21 -24.59 -28.85
C ALA A 22 -18.93 -24.74 -29.68
N ARG A 23 -18.73 -23.89 -30.70
CA ARG A 23 -17.49 -23.86 -31.48
C ARG A 23 -16.32 -23.29 -30.67
N LEU A 24 -16.51 -22.22 -29.91
CA LEU A 24 -15.48 -21.68 -29.03
C LEU A 24 -15.01 -22.69 -27.98
N CYS A 25 -15.92 -23.43 -27.35
CA CYS A 25 -15.54 -24.46 -26.36
C CYS A 25 -14.66 -25.57 -26.96
N ARG A 26 -14.91 -25.90 -28.23
CA ARG A 26 -14.24 -26.99 -28.96
C ARG A 26 -12.93 -26.57 -29.62
N GLU A 27 -12.93 -25.39 -30.25
CA GLU A 27 -11.86 -24.93 -31.15
C GLU A 27 -11.11 -23.70 -30.59
N GLY A 28 -11.69 -22.99 -29.61
CA GLY A 28 -11.21 -21.70 -29.11
C GLY A 28 -10.21 -21.77 -27.95
N PHE A 29 -9.75 -22.96 -27.56
CA PHE A 29 -8.82 -23.15 -26.46
C PHE A 29 -7.67 -24.08 -26.86
N LEU A 30 -6.44 -23.70 -26.52
CA LEU A 30 -5.30 -24.61 -26.49
C LEU A 30 -5.19 -25.21 -25.10
N ARG A 31 -4.95 -26.52 -24.98
CA ARG A 31 -4.74 -27.19 -23.70
C ARG A 31 -3.39 -27.91 -23.67
N ARG A 32 -2.77 -27.97 -22.48
CA ARG A 32 -1.49 -28.66 -22.29
C ARG A 32 -1.60 -30.17 -22.52
N GLU A 33 -2.76 -30.74 -22.22
CA GLU A 33 -3.07 -32.15 -22.47
C GLU A 33 -3.06 -32.52 -23.96
N ASP A 34 -3.21 -31.53 -24.86
CA ASP A 34 -3.11 -31.71 -26.31
C ASP A 34 -1.64 -31.75 -26.79
N GLY A 35 -0.66 -31.87 -25.88
CA GLY A 35 0.77 -31.91 -26.19
C GLY A 35 1.41 -30.56 -26.49
N VAL A 36 0.68 -29.45 -26.31
CA VAL A 36 1.18 -28.09 -26.55
C VAL A 36 1.83 -27.51 -25.31
N ALA A 37 3.08 -27.07 -25.40
CA ALA A 37 3.76 -26.35 -24.33
C ALA A 37 3.24 -24.91 -24.24
N LEU A 38 2.38 -24.63 -23.25
CA LEU A 38 1.79 -23.30 -23.04
C LEU A 38 2.53 -22.53 -21.95
N ARG A 39 2.91 -21.28 -22.24
CA ARG A 39 3.58 -20.37 -21.31
C ARG A 39 2.86 -19.03 -21.23
N GLY A 40 2.75 -18.49 -20.02
CA GLY A 40 2.30 -17.11 -19.81
C GLY A 40 3.38 -16.10 -20.21
N ALA A 41 3.00 -14.82 -20.21
CA ALA A 41 3.94 -13.71 -20.44
C ALA A 41 5.08 -13.65 -19.40
N ASP A 42 4.87 -14.24 -18.22
CA ASP A 42 5.83 -14.41 -17.13
C ASP A 42 6.69 -15.69 -17.25
N GLY A 43 6.53 -16.46 -18.34
CA GLY A 43 7.26 -17.71 -18.58
C GLY A 43 6.71 -18.94 -17.83
N SER A 44 5.74 -18.75 -16.93
CA SER A 44 5.12 -19.83 -16.16
C SER A 44 4.29 -20.74 -17.06
N ALA A 45 4.27 -22.05 -16.75
CA ALA A 45 3.48 -23.02 -17.50
C ALA A 45 1.97 -22.76 -17.29
N ARG A 46 1.17 -22.91 -18.34
CA ARG A 46 -0.29 -22.75 -18.30
C ARG A 46 -0.97 -24.07 -18.68
N ALA A 47 -2.09 -24.36 -18.03
CA ALA A 47 -2.88 -25.55 -18.34
C ALA A 47 -3.66 -25.38 -19.66
N TRP A 48 -4.11 -24.16 -19.94
CA TRP A 48 -4.85 -23.82 -21.16
C TRP A 48 -4.68 -22.33 -21.50
N MET A 49 -5.01 -21.95 -22.73
CA MET A 49 -5.07 -20.55 -23.20
C MET A 49 -6.23 -20.38 -24.19
N LEU A 50 -6.90 -19.22 -24.15
CA LEU A 50 -7.83 -18.83 -25.21
C LEU A 50 -7.02 -18.61 -26.50
N TYR A 51 -7.48 -19.21 -27.60
CA TYR A 51 -6.87 -19.10 -28.90
C TYR A 51 -7.95 -19.09 -29.99
N THR A 52 -8.41 -17.90 -30.32
CA THR A 52 -9.57 -17.71 -31.23
C THR A 52 -9.23 -17.86 -32.70
N TRP A 53 -7.94 -17.92 -33.07
CA TRP A 53 -7.47 -18.00 -34.46
C TRP A 53 -7.99 -19.21 -35.23
N ALA A 54 -8.13 -20.36 -34.57
CA ALA A 54 -8.68 -21.57 -35.18
C ALA A 54 -10.11 -21.35 -35.71
N LEU A 55 -10.85 -20.40 -35.11
CA LEU A 55 -12.21 -20.05 -35.51
C LEU A 55 -12.24 -18.78 -36.38
N SER A 56 -11.57 -17.70 -35.94
CA SER A 56 -11.61 -16.38 -36.59
C SER A 56 -10.97 -16.35 -37.99
N ALA A 57 -10.12 -17.32 -38.30
CA ALA A 57 -9.50 -17.48 -39.62
C ALA A 57 -10.27 -18.41 -40.57
N THR A 58 -11.51 -18.80 -40.24
CA THR A 58 -12.39 -19.62 -41.12
C THR A 58 -13.56 -18.78 -41.65
N GLY A 59 -14.02 -19.03 -42.88
CA GLY A 59 -15.12 -18.25 -43.46
C GLY A 59 -16.43 -18.35 -42.67
N SER A 60 -16.76 -19.52 -42.12
CA SER A 60 -17.94 -19.73 -41.28
C SER A 60 -17.78 -19.14 -39.88
N GLY A 61 -16.59 -19.28 -39.27
CA GLY A 61 -16.29 -18.75 -37.94
C GLY A 61 -16.20 -17.22 -37.93
N ALA A 62 -15.49 -16.62 -38.88
CA ALA A 62 -15.39 -15.18 -39.05
C ALA A 62 -16.77 -14.54 -39.25
N ARG A 63 -17.64 -15.13 -40.09
CA ARG A 63 -19.01 -14.64 -40.29
C ARG A 63 -19.84 -14.68 -39.00
N LEU A 64 -19.69 -15.76 -38.22
CA LEU A 64 -20.42 -15.92 -36.97
C LEU A 64 -19.95 -14.93 -35.89
N ILE A 65 -18.63 -14.78 -35.74
CA ILE A 65 -18.03 -13.83 -34.81
C ILE A 65 -18.35 -12.39 -35.21
N GLY A 66 -18.22 -12.04 -36.50
CA GLY A 66 -18.51 -10.70 -36.99
C GLY A 66 -19.96 -10.27 -36.70
N ARG A 67 -20.95 -11.16 -36.90
CA ARG A 67 -22.35 -10.88 -36.51
C ARG A 67 -22.50 -10.68 -35.00
N ALA A 68 -21.82 -11.50 -34.19
CA ALA A 68 -21.86 -11.36 -32.73
C ALA A 68 -21.28 -10.03 -32.25
N LEU A 69 -20.16 -9.58 -32.84
CA LEU A 69 -19.54 -8.31 -32.50
C LEU A 69 -20.37 -7.10 -32.99
N LEU A 70 -20.95 -7.18 -34.19
CA LEU A 70 -21.83 -6.13 -34.73
C LEU A 70 -23.10 -5.94 -33.90
N ASP A 71 -23.67 -7.02 -33.36
CA ASP A 71 -24.78 -6.96 -32.41
C ASP A 71 -24.43 -6.14 -31.16
N GLN A 72 -23.22 -6.34 -30.62
CA GLN A 72 -22.72 -5.57 -29.47
C GLN A 72 -22.38 -4.11 -29.81
N LEU A 73 -22.17 -3.79 -31.09
CA LEU A 73 -21.88 -2.43 -31.57
C LEU A 73 -23.14 -1.58 -31.79
N ALA A 74 -24.36 -2.14 -31.66
CA ALA A 74 -25.60 -1.45 -32.03
C ALA A 74 -25.82 -0.09 -31.35
N ASP A 75 -25.42 0.03 -30.08
CA ASP A 75 -25.57 1.26 -29.30
C ASP A 75 -24.39 2.23 -29.43
N PHE A 76 -23.32 1.87 -30.15
CA PHE A 76 -22.14 2.70 -30.32
C PHE A 76 -22.33 3.71 -31.46
N ARG A 77 -21.66 4.86 -31.35
CA ARG A 77 -21.71 5.94 -32.35
C ARG A 77 -20.50 5.93 -33.28
N ALA A 78 -19.51 5.09 -33.01
CA ALA A 78 -18.29 4.98 -33.80
C ALA A 78 -18.54 4.52 -35.23
N GLY A 79 -17.90 5.18 -36.19
CA GLY A 79 -17.82 4.73 -37.58
C GLY A 79 -16.53 3.97 -37.89
N HIS A 80 -15.63 3.81 -36.91
CA HIS A 80 -14.34 3.13 -37.09
C HIS A 80 -14.18 2.00 -36.08
N LEU A 81 -13.59 0.90 -36.53
CA LEU A 81 -13.23 -0.25 -35.70
C LEU A 81 -11.71 -0.45 -35.74
N ALA A 82 -11.08 -0.51 -34.57
CA ALA A 82 -9.64 -0.65 -34.45
C ALA A 82 -9.22 -2.04 -33.93
N ALA A 83 -8.29 -2.67 -34.61
CA ALA A 83 -7.61 -3.87 -34.15
C ALA A 83 -6.26 -3.51 -33.52
N PHE A 84 -5.96 -4.07 -32.34
CA PHE A 84 -4.63 -3.99 -31.74
C PHE A 84 -3.94 -5.35 -31.76
N GLY A 85 -2.83 -5.46 -32.50
CA GLY A 85 -2.14 -6.72 -32.70
C GLY A 85 -2.82 -7.66 -33.72
N LEU A 86 -2.29 -8.88 -33.85
CA LEU A 86 -2.67 -9.81 -34.93
C LEU A 86 -3.97 -10.59 -34.64
N THR A 87 -4.33 -10.79 -33.37
CA THR A 87 -5.52 -11.57 -32.99
C THR A 87 -6.81 -10.82 -33.32
N ALA A 88 -6.82 -9.49 -33.14
CA ALA A 88 -7.98 -8.65 -33.40
C ALA A 88 -8.22 -8.37 -34.91
N ALA A 89 -7.18 -8.48 -35.75
CA ALA A 89 -7.28 -8.09 -37.17
C ALA A 89 -8.33 -8.90 -37.96
N PRO A 90 -8.42 -10.25 -37.84
CA PRO A 90 -9.51 -11.00 -38.47
C PRO A 90 -10.91 -10.60 -37.99
N LEU A 91 -11.04 -10.14 -36.75
CA LEU A 91 -12.33 -9.74 -36.15
C LEU A 91 -12.85 -8.43 -36.75
N VAL A 92 -11.97 -7.42 -36.86
CA VAL A 92 -12.31 -6.16 -37.52
C VAL A 92 -12.64 -6.38 -38.99
N SER A 93 -11.83 -7.17 -39.70
CA SER A 93 -12.11 -7.52 -41.10
C SER A 93 -13.46 -8.21 -41.27
N ALA A 94 -13.84 -9.10 -40.36
CA ALA A 94 -15.14 -9.76 -40.39
C ALA A 94 -16.30 -8.76 -40.20
N CYS A 95 -16.16 -7.78 -39.31
CA CYS A 95 -17.19 -6.75 -39.10
C CYS A 95 -17.34 -5.84 -40.32
N VAL A 96 -16.23 -5.32 -40.87
CA VAL A 96 -16.23 -4.40 -42.02
C VAL A 96 -16.76 -5.06 -43.30
N VAL A 97 -16.53 -6.37 -43.49
CA VAL A 97 -17.09 -7.11 -44.63
C VAL A 97 -18.60 -7.33 -44.50
N LEU A 98 -19.12 -7.42 -43.28
CA LEU A 98 -20.54 -7.67 -43.01
C LEU A 98 -21.38 -6.39 -42.93
N ASP A 99 -20.75 -5.25 -42.71
CA ASP A 99 -21.42 -3.98 -42.47
C ASP A 99 -20.54 -2.81 -42.94
N ASP A 100 -20.97 -2.15 -44.02
CA ASP A 100 -20.24 -1.08 -44.70
C ASP A 100 -20.26 0.26 -43.95
N ARG A 101 -20.98 0.34 -42.82
CA ARG A 101 -20.97 1.50 -41.92
C ARG A 101 -19.62 1.71 -41.22
N TYR A 102 -18.79 0.67 -41.15
CA TYR A 102 -17.54 0.69 -40.39
C TYR A 102 -16.30 0.72 -41.29
N ALA A 103 -15.35 1.61 -40.96
CA ALA A 103 -13.99 1.59 -41.50
C ALA A 103 -13.03 0.89 -40.54
N GLY A 104 -12.14 0.05 -41.07
CA GLY A 104 -11.14 -0.68 -40.27
C GLY A 104 -9.85 0.10 -40.05
N LEU A 105 -9.33 0.04 -38.82
CA LEU A 105 -8.02 0.56 -38.43
C LEU A 105 -7.15 -0.57 -37.84
N ALA A 106 -5.85 -0.52 -38.08
CA ALA A 106 -4.87 -1.42 -37.46
C ALA A 106 -3.86 -0.61 -36.64
N VAL A 107 -3.77 -0.93 -35.34
CA VAL A 107 -2.93 -0.23 -34.37
C VAL A 107 -1.70 -1.08 -34.03
N ARG A 108 -0.52 -0.47 -34.11
CA ARG A 108 0.77 -1.08 -33.85
C ARG A 108 1.33 -0.64 -32.51
N SER A 109 1.91 -1.57 -31.75
CA SER A 109 2.63 -1.26 -30.52
C SER A 109 3.90 -0.43 -30.76
N ARG A 110 4.53 -0.59 -31.92
CA ARG A 110 5.71 0.17 -32.36
C ARG A 110 5.46 0.87 -33.70
N PRO A 111 6.03 2.07 -33.91
CA PRO A 111 6.09 2.72 -35.23
C PRO A 111 6.61 1.77 -36.31
N LYS A 112 6.15 1.93 -37.55
CA LYS A 112 6.82 1.27 -38.69
C LYS A 112 8.26 1.76 -38.80
N GLY A 113 9.21 0.85 -39.02
CA GLY A 113 10.63 1.19 -39.21
C GLY A 113 10.96 1.80 -40.58
N HIS A 114 9.96 1.98 -41.44
CA HIS A 114 10.09 2.50 -42.80
C HIS A 114 8.80 3.22 -43.21
N GLY A 115 8.83 3.97 -44.31
CA GLY A 115 7.72 4.83 -44.70
C GLY A 115 7.47 5.95 -43.69
N PRO A 116 6.22 6.43 -43.52
CA PRO A 116 5.94 7.59 -42.66
C PRO A 116 5.97 7.28 -41.15
N GLY A 117 6.42 6.10 -40.73
CA GLY A 117 6.60 5.77 -39.31
C GLY A 117 5.31 5.66 -38.50
N TRP A 118 4.14 5.56 -39.14
CA TRP A 118 2.85 5.56 -38.46
C TRP A 118 2.63 4.37 -37.53
N ARG A 119 1.90 4.62 -36.43
CA ARG A 119 1.40 3.57 -35.53
C ARG A 119 0.00 3.08 -35.87
N VAL A 120 -0.78 3.88 -36.58
CA VAL A 120 -2.13 3.54 -37.03
C VAL A 120 -2.14 3.45 -38.55
N ASP A 121 -2.64 2.33 -39.09
CA ASP A 121 -2.90 2.06 -40.49
C ASP A 121 -4.42 2.08 -40.75
N GLY A 122 -4.88 2.62 -41.88
CA GLY A 122 -6.31 2.72 -42.24
C GLY A 122 -6.70 4.11 -42.75
N ASP A 123 -8.00 4.43 -42.72
CA ASP A 123 -8.50 5.77 -43.09
C ASP A 123 -8.01 6.82 -42.08
N ARG A 124 -7.03 7.61 -42.52
CA ARG A 124 -6.37 8.69 -41.78
C ARG A 124 -6.51 10.02 -42.52
N GLY A 125 -7.61 10.23 -43.24
CA GLY A 125 -7.84 11.47 -43.97
C GLY A 125 -7.62 12.73 -43.09
N PRO A 126 -7.45 13.92 -43.70
CA PRO A 126 -7.28 15.18 -42.96
C PRO A 126 -8.34 15.43 -41.86
N ASP A 127 -9.51 14.80 -42.01
CA ASP A 127 -10.66 14.84 -41.10
C ASP A 127 -10.69 13.68 -40.07
N ALA A 128 -9.58 12.99 -39.83
CA ALA A 128 -9.53 11.90 -38.84
C ALA A 128 -9.66 12.39 -37.39
N ALA A 129 -9.29 13.65 -37.14
CA ALA A 129 -9.43 14.29 -35.83
C ALA A 129 -10.91 14.36 -35.41
N GLY A 130 -11.22 13.88 -34.21
CA GLY A 130 -12.58 13.85 -33.66
C GLY A 130 -13.44 12.68 -34.15
N ARG A 131 -12.92 11.79 -35.01
CA ARG A 131 -13.66 10.59 -35.42
C ARG A 131 -13.73 9.57 -34.29
N ARG A 132 -14.91 8.97 -34.13
CA ARG A 132 -15.17 7.96 -33.11
C ARG A 132 -14.72 6.58 -33.53
N VAL A 133 -14.02 5.90 -32.64
CA VAL A 133 -13.47 4.56 -32.83
C VAL A 133 -13.82 3.64 -31.66
N VAL A 134 -14.16 2.39 -31.98
CA VAL A 134 -14.27 1.29 -31.01
C VAL A 134 -13.14 0.30 -31.26
N VAL A 135 -12.45 -0.10 -30.20
CA VAL A 135 -11.45 -1.16 -30.28
C VAL A 135 -12.17 -2.51 -30.22
N VAL A 136 -11.84 -3.40 -31.15
CA VAL A 136 -12.36 -4.78 -31.18
C VAL A 136 -11.25 -5.73 -30.78
N ASP A 137 -11.55 -6.68 -29.90
CA ASP A 137 -10.58 -7.69 -29.46
C ASP A 137 -11.24 -9.06 -29.25
N ASP A 138 -10.42 -10.11 -29.16
CA ASP A 138 -10.93 -11.45 -28.87
C ASP A 138 -11.25 -11.63 -27.38
N SER A 139 -10.57 -10.87 -26.51
CA SER A 139 -10.72 -11.03 -25.08
C SER A 139 -10.51 -9.76 -24.26
N LEU A 140 -11.27 -9.65 -23.18
CA LEU A 140 -11.07 -8.67 -22.12
C LEU A 140 -10.62 -9.36 -20.84
N SER A 141 -9.32 -9.28 -20.55
CA SER A 141 -8.75 -9.73 -19.28
C SER A 141 -8.35 -8.56 -18.38
N SER A 142 -7.08 -8.14 -18.39
CA SER A 142 -6.64 -6.96 -17.60
C SER A 142 -6.98 -5.61 -18.24
N GLY A 143 -7.41 -5.58 -19.50
CA GLY A 143 -7.66 -4.33 -20.25
C GLY A 143 -6.40 -3.53 -20.62
N ARG A 144 -5.19 -3.99 -20.30
CA ARG A 144 -3.93 -3.25 -20.61
C ARG A 144 -3.67 -3.09 -22.11
N ALA A 145 -4.02 -4.10 -22.91
CA ALA A 145 -3.88 -4.05 -24.37
C ALA A 145 -4.79 -2.95 -24.95
N PHE A 146 -6.06 -2.93 -24.56
CA PHE A 146 -7.00 -1.87 -24.90
C PHE A 146 -6.46 -0.49 -24.54
N LEU A 147 -5.99 -0.28 -23.30
CA LEU A 147 -5.49 1.03 -22.88
C LEU A 147 -4.30 1.50 -23.71
N THR A 148 -3.44 0.57 -24.14
CA THR A 148 -2.33 0.89 -25.04
C THR A 148 -2.85 1.35 -26.40
N ALA A 149 -3.82 0.63 -26.96
CA ALA A 149 -4.46 0.99 -28.22
C ALA A 149 -5.17 2.34 -28.14
N ALA A 150 -5.98 2.55 -27.09
CA ALA A 150 -6.72 3.78 -26.85
C ALA A 150 -5.78 4.98 -26.75
N THR A 151 -4.68 4.85 -25.98
CA THR A 151 -3.66 5.91 -25.86
C THR A 151 -3.04 6.27 -27.21
N ILE A 152 -2.77 5.28 -28.07
CA ILE A 152 -2.22 5.52 -29.41
C ILE A 152 -3.24 6.22 -30.29
N LEU A 153 -4.50 5.76 -30.28
CA LEU A 153 -5.59 6.34 -31.06
C LEU A 153 -5.90 7.78 -30.65
N GLU A 154 -6.00 8.06 -29.34
CA GLU A 154 -6.24 9.41 -28.81
C GLU A 154 -5.09 10.36 -29.18
N ARG A 155 -3.83 9.92 -29.13
CA ARG A 155 -2.67 10.72 -29.58
C ARG A 155 -2.69 11.04 -31.07
N GLU A 156 -3.36 10.22 -31.86
CA GLU A 156 -3.54 10.42 -33.31
C GLU A 156 -4.85 11.19 -33.62
N GLY A 157 -5.56 11.66 -32.59
CA GLY A 157 -6.73 12.53 -32.71
C GLY A 157 -8.10 11.83 -32.72
N PHE A 158 -8.16 10.50 -32.55
CA PHE A 158 -9.43 9.77 -32.50
C PHE A 158 -10.13 9.91 -31.14
N GLU A 159 -11.47 9.90 -31.15
CA GLU A 159 -12.30 9.78 -29.96
C GLU A 159 -12.60 8.30 -29.69
N VAL A 160 -11.92 7.70 -28.71
CA VAL A 160 -12.10 6.28 -28.40
C VAL A 160 -13.35 6.09 -27.54
N GLU A 161 -14.40 5.49 -28.11
CA GLU A 161 -15.69 5.31 -27.43
C GLU A 161 -15.68 4.12 -26.47
N GLY A 162 -14.95 3.05 -26.80
CA GLY A 162 -14.90 1.86 -25.95
C GLY A 162 -14.35 0.60 -26.60
N LEU A 163 -14.66 -0.54 -25.97
CA LEU A 163 -14.23 -1.88 -26.34
C LEU A 163 -15.44 -2.78 -26.62
N VAL A 164 -15.35 -3.56 -27.69
CA VAL A 164 -16.18 -4.75 -27.91
C VAL A 164 -15.26 -5.98 -27.98
N ALA A 165 -15.45 -6.94 -27.09
CA ALA A 165 -14.63 -8.16 -27.05
C ALA A 165 -15.47 -9.43 -27.20
N LEU A 166 -14.89 -10.49 -27.76
CA LEU A 166 -15.60 -11.77 -27.88
C LEU A 166 -15.79 -12.45 -26.50
N VAL A 167 -14.74 -12.50 -25.69
CA VAL A 167 -14.73 -13.23 -24.41
C VAL A 167 -14.24 -12.35 -23.25
N GLU A 168 -15.02 -12.24 -22.19
CA GLU A 168 -14.61 -11.60 -20.94
C GLU A 168 -13.97 -12.59 -19.97
N PHE A 169 -12.96 -12.14 -19.23
CA PHE A 169 -12.39 -12.82 -18.06
C PHE A 169 -12.74 -12.03 -16.80
N PRO A 170 -13.96 -12.19 -16.24
CA PRO A 170 -14.37 -11.48 -15.04
C PRO A 170 -13.43 -11.72 -13.86
N GLY A 171 -13.38 -10.74 -12.95
CA GLY A 171 -12.51 -10.77 -11.78
C GLY A 171 -11.03 -10.45 -12.08
N ARG A 172 -10.69 -10.07 -13.31
CA ARG A 172 -9.34 -9.62 -13.71
C ARG A 172 -9.19 -8.08 -13.77
N GLY A 173 -10.25 -7.35 -13.45
CA GLY A 173 -10.25 -5.89 -13.38
C GLY A 173 -10.29 -5.17 -14.73
N GLY A 174 -10.49 -5.88 -15.85
CA GLY A 174 -10.46 -5.28 -17.18
C GLY A 174 -11.61 -4.31 -17.42
N ARG A 175 -12.84 -4.77 -17.18
CA ARG A 175 -14.06 -3.98 -17.35
C ARG A 175 -14.05 -2.74 -16.46
N GLU A 176 -13.79 -2.93 -15.17
CA GLU A 176 -13.75 -1.87 -14.16
C GLU A 176 -12.74 -0.79 -14.54
N ARG A 177 -11.56 -1.21 -15.01
CA ARG A 177 -10.47 -0.33 -15.45
C ARG A 177 -10.82 0.53 -16.67
N LEU A 178 -11.63 -0.01 -17.59
CA LEU A 178 -12.08 0.67 -18.80
C LEU A 178 -13.27 1.59 -18.50
N GLU A 179 -14.32 1.06 -17.88
CA GLU A 179 -15.54 1.81 -17.53
C GLU A 179 -15.24 2.96 -16.56
N GLY A 180 -14.32 2.75 -15.62
CA GLY A 180 -13.84 3.79 -14.73
C GLY A 180 -13.15 4.95 -15.46
N ARG A 181 -12.61 4.73 -16.68
CA ARG A 181 -12.04 5.78 -17.54
C ARG A 181 -13.06 6.39 -18.51
N GLY A 182 -14.32 5.97 -18.45
CA GLY A 182 -15.38 6.45 -19.35
C GLY A 182 -15.56 5.62 -20.62
N TYR A 183 -14.77 4.55 -20.81
CA TYR A 183 -14.92 3.68 -21.98
C TYR A 183 -16.11 2.74 -21.81
N ARG A 184 -16.92 2.62 -22.85
CA ARG A 184 -18.01 1.63 -22.89
C ARG A 184 -17.42 0.24 -23.13
N VAL A 185 -17.93 -0.78 -22.45
CA VAL A 185 -17.45 -2.16 -22.59
C VAL A 185 -18.60 -3.10 -22.89
N ARG A 186 -18.51 -3.82 -24.02
CA ARG A 186 -19.41 -4.93 -24.36
C ARG A 186 -18.61 -6.20 -24.62
N THR A 187 -19.17 -7.33 -24.19
CA THR A 187 -18.57 -8.66 -24.31
C THR A 187 -19.66 -9.65 -24.69
N VAL A 188 -19.34 -10.65 -25.53
CA VAL A 188 -20.33 -11.62 -26.00
C VAL A 188 -20.50 -12.79 -25.02
N PHE A 189 -19.37 -13.30 -24.49
CA PHE A 189 -19.33 -14.44 -23.59
C PHE A 189 -18.52 -14.18 -22.33
N ASP A 190 -18.96 -14.75 -21.22
CA ASP A 190 -18.18 -14.94 -20.01
C ASP A 190 -17.40 -16.26 -20.10
N VAL A 191 -16.09 -16.21 -19.93
CA VAL A 191 -15.23 -17.40 -20.05
C VAL A 191 -15.49 -18.45 -18.97
N TRP A 192 -16.00 -18.06 -17.80
CA TRP A 192 -16.34 -18.96 -16.69
C TRP A 192 -17.75 -19.51 -16.82
N THR A 193 -18.76 -18.65 -17.02
CA THR A 193 -20.17 -19.09 -17.00
C THR A 193 -20.69 -19.57 -18.35
N ASP A 194 -20.32 -18.93 -19.46
CA ASP A 194 -20.77 -19.36 -20.78
C ASP A 194 -19.89 -20.47 -21.38
N LEU A 195 -18.56 -20.35 -21.22
CA LEU A 195 -17.59 -21.25 -21.84
C LEU A 195 -17.07 -22.36 -20.91
N ALA A 196 -17.38 -22.30 -19.61
CA ALA A 196 -16.98 -23.29 -18.61
C ALA A 196 -15.47 -23.62 -18.65
N ALA A 197 -14.63 -22.61 -18.87
CA ALA A 197 -13.18 -22.81 -18.92
C ALA A 197 -12.65 -23.33 -17.56
N PRO A 198 -11.65 -24.22 -17.53
CA PRO A 198 -11.14 -24.78 -16.29
C PRO A 198 -10.62 -23.69 -15.35
N GLY A 199 -11.12 -23.67 -14.11
CA GLY A 199 -10.61 -22.77 -13.07
C GLY A 199 -9.20 -23.16 -12.60
N PRO A 200 -8.58 -22.33 -11.73
CA PRO A 200 -7.38 -22.74 -11.00
C PRO A 200 -7.65 -24.02 -10.20
N PRO A 201 -6.62 -24.86 -9.96
CA PRO A 201 -6.78 -26.06 -9.15
C PRO A 201 -7.32 -25.71 -7.76
N PRO A 202 -8.15 -26.57 -7.15
CA PRO A 202 -8.69 -26.33 -5.82
C PRO A 202 -7.58 -26.17 -4.78
N PHE A 203 -7.85 -25.36 -3.76
CA PHE A 203 -6.91 -25.03 -2.70
C PHE A 203 -6.60 -26.25 -1.78
N PRO A 204 -5.40 -26.37 -1.18
CA PRO A 204 -5.08 -27.38 -0.18
C PRO A 204 -6.03 -27.34 1.02
N SER A 205 -7.00 -28.24 1.03
CA SER A 205 -7.85 -28.53 2.19
C SER A 205 -7.34 -29.76 2.92
N PHE A 206 -7.82 -30.00 4.14
CA PHE A 206 -7.56 -31.25 4.85
C PHE A 206 -7.98 -32.48 4.02
N ARG A 207 -9.03 -32.33 3.18
CA ARG A 207 -9.55 -33.36 2.27
C ARG A 207 -8.63 -33.60 1.06
N GLY A 208 -7.70 -32.68 0.80
CA GLY A 208 -6.74 -32.75 -0.32
C GLY A 208 -5.35 -33.24 0.09
N VAL A 209 -5.13 -33.62 1.36
CA VAL A 209 -3.87 -34.24 1.79
C VAL A 209 -3.86 -35.69 1.31
N ASP A 210 -2.86 -36.07 0.52
CA ASP A 210 -2.66 -37.45 0.09
C ASP A 210 -2.11 -38.27 1.26
N VAL A 211 -2.84 -39.31 1.67
CA VAL A 211 -2.53 -40.07 2.89
C VAL A 211 -2.66 -41.56 2.64
N THR A 212 -1.56 -42.26 2.94
CA THR A 212 -1.56 -43.72 3.09
C THR A 212 -1.51 -44.06 4.57
N TRP A 213 -2.64 -44.48 5.13
CA TRP A 213 -2.77 -44.79 6.56
C TRP A 213 -2.05 -46.10 6.92
N SER A 214 -1.53 -46.18 8.15
CA SER A 214 -1.09 -47.42 8.80
C SER A 214 -2.03 -47.79 9.94
N ASP A 215 -1.89 -49.00 10.48
CA ASP A 215 -2.64 -49.45 11.68
C ASP A 215 -1.99 -48.98 13.00
N VAL A 216 -0.88 -48.24 12.94
CA VAL A 216 -0.16 -47.76 14.14
C VAL A 216 -0.84 -46.50 14.65
N PRO A 217 -1.34 -46.47 15.90
CA PRO A 217 -1.91 -45.25 16.47
C PRO A 217 -0.81 -44.28 16.94
N THR A 218 -1.06 -42.99 16.76
CA THR A 218 -0.30 -41.95 17.45
C THR A 218 -0.55 -42.07 18.97
N PRO A 219 0.47 -42.02 19.83
CA PRO A 219 0.27 -42.16 21.27
C PRO A 219 -0.66 -41.10 21.85
N GLU A 220 -1.49 -41.52 22.79
CA GLU A 220 -2.50 -40.67 23.43
C GLU A 220 -1.89 -39.61 24.35
N ALA A 221 -2.56 -38.46 24.45
CA ALA A 221 -2.21 -37.38 25.36
C ALA A 221 -0.76 -36.89 25.24
N LEU A 222 -0.20 -36.89 24.03
CA LEU A 222 1.08 -36.24 23.74
C LEU A 222 0.90 -34.72 23.60
N HIS A 223 1.95 -33.98 23.96
CA HIS A 223 2.07 -32.57 23.62
C HIS A 223 1.99 -32.41 22.08
N PRO A 224 1.31 -31.40 21.53
CA PRO A 224 1.07 -31.30 20.09
C PRO A 224 2.35 -31.43 19.23
N ALA A 225 3.43 -30.76 19.62
CA ALA A 225 4.70 -30.87 18.90
C ALA A 225 5.34 -32.26 18.98
N ALA A 226 5.17 -32.97 20.10
CA ALA A 226 5.65 -34.35 20.26
C ALA A 226 4.81 -35.34 19.43
N ALA A 227 3.49 -35.12 19.34
CA ALA A 227 2.63 -35.88 18.44
C ALA A 227 3.04 -35.66 16.96
N ALA A 228 3.30 -34.42 16.57
CA ALA A 228 3.77 -34.11 15.21
C ALA A 228 5.14 -34.74 14.93
N ARG A 229 6.07 -34.74 15.90
CA ARG A 229 7.34 -35.46 15.80
C ARG A 229 7.13 -36.95 15.54
N PHE A 230 6.28 -37.60 16.34
CA PHE A 230 5.97 -39.02 16.17
C PHE A 230 5.47 -39.33 14.75
N VAL A 231 4.55 -38.51 14.22
CA VAL A 231 4.04 -38.66 12.85
C VAL A 231 5.17 -38.55 11.82
N LEU A 232 6.05 -37.56 11.95
CA LEU A 232 7.19 -37.38 11.05
C LEU A 232 8.20 -38.54 11.13
N GLU A 233 8.47 -39.07 12.33
CA GLU A 233 9.33 -40.24 12.54
C GLU A 233 8.74 -41.50 11.92
N GLN A 234 7.44 -41.74 12.09
CA GLN A 234 6.76 -42.87 11.43
C GLN A 234 6.84 -42.73 9.91
N LEU A 235 6.54 -41.57 9.35
CA LEU A 235 6.63 -41.32 7.91
C LEU A 235 8.05 -41.50 7.38
N ALA A 236 9.07 -41.08 8.12
CA ALA A 236 10.48 -41.28 7.76
C ALA A 236 10.87 -42.77 7.74
N ALA A 237 10.29 -43.56 8.64
CA ALA A 237 10.62 -44.98 8.79
C ALA A 237 9.83 -45.90 7.84
N THR A 238 8.54 -45.63 7.63
CA THR A 238 7.62 -46.56 6.95
C THR A 238 7.00 -45.99 5.66
N GLY A 239 7.05 -44.67 5.47
CA GLY A 239 6.33 -43.99 4.38
C GLY A 239 4.81 -43.95 4.55
N THR A 240 4.28 -44.34 5.72
CA THR A 240 2.83 -44.37 6.01
C THR A 240 2.48 -43.47 7.19
N THR A 241 1.26 -42.92 7.19
CA THR A 241 0.75 -42.01 8.22
C THR A 241 0.06 -42.79 9.34
N PRO A 242 0.43 -42.60 10.62
CA PRO A 242 -0.23 -43.26 11.75
C PRO A 242 -1.66 -42.76 11.96
N LEU A 243 -2.51 -43.54 12.63
CA LEU A 243 -3.86 -43.12 13.01
C LEU A 243 -3.80 -41.95 14.02
N PRO A 244 -4.75 -41.01 13.96
CA PRO A 244 -4.80 -39.90 14.89
C PRO A 244 -5.14 -40.35 16.32
N PRO A 245 -4.61 -39.66 17.35
CA PRO A 245 -4.98 -39.94 18.73
C PRO A 245 -6.40 -39.44 19.01
N THR A 246 -7.06 -39.97 20.02
CA THR A 246 -8.37 -39.47 20.46
C THR A 246 -8.26 -38.15 21.22
N ARG A 247 -7.12 -37.87 21.88
CA ARG A 247 -6.87 -36.61 22.57
C ARG A 247 -5.40 -36.21 22.62
N LEU A 248 -5.16 -34.90 22.68
CA LEU A 248 -3.84 -34.30 22.94
C LEU A 248 -3.66 -33.98 24.44
N ALA A 249 -2.41 -33.75 24.87
CA ALA A 249 -2.08 -33.45 26.27
C ALA A 249 -2.74 -32.14 26.78
N VAL A 250 -2.97 -31.21 25.87
CA VAL A 250 -3.49 -29.86 26.17
C VAL A 250 -4.73 -29.60 25.31
N PRO A 251 -5.72 -28.86 25.84
CA PRO A 251 -6.84 -28.42 25.03
C PRO A 251 -6.34 -27.44 23.97
N VAL A 252 -6.80 -27.62 22.73
CA VAL A 252 -6.41 -26.77 21.59
C VAL A 252 -7.66 -26.33 20.85
N ASP A 253 -7.65 -25.09 20.34
CA ASP A 253 -8.68 -24.60 19.42
C ASP A 253 -8.09 -24.56 18.00
N GLY A 254 -8.43 -25.58 17.20
CA GLY A 254 -8.01 -25.72 15.81
C GLY A 254 -9.10 -25.40 14.78
N ARG A 255 -10.19 -24.73 15.20
CA ARG A 255 -11.39 -24.54 14.36
C ARG A 255 -11.16 -23.70 13.11
N GLY A 256 -10.07 -22.93 13.01
CA GLY A 256 -9.68 -22.23 11.79
C GLY A 256 -8.56 -22.91 10.99
N GLY A 257 -8.00 -24.02 11.49
CA GLY A 257 -6.94 -24.77 10.81
C GLY A 257 -5.73 -25.12 11.67
N VAL A 258 -4.82 -25.91 11.09
CA VAL A 258 -3.61 -26.43 11.75
C VAL A 258 -2.42 -26.36 10.80
N PHE A 259 -1.28 -25.91 11.31
CA PHE A 259 -0.01 -25.87 10.58
C PHE A 259 1.13 -26.45 11.41
N VAL A 260 1.98 -27.26 10.79
CA VAL A 260 3.20 -27.81 11.40
C VAL A 260 4.41 -27.13 10.78
N SER A 261 5.38 -26.72 11.61
CA SER A 261 6.62 -26.07 11.19
C SER A 261 7.82 -26.84 11.73
N VAL A 262 8.82 -27.06 10.88
CA VAL A 262 10.09 -27.72 11.21
C VAL A 262 11.22 -26.70 11.04
N ARG A 263 12.01 -26.49 12.09
CA ARG A 263 13.16 -25.56 12.13
C ARG A 263 14.41 -26.29 12.58
N ARG A 264 15.57 -25.90 12.05
CA ARG A 264 16.87 -26.40 12.55
C ARG A 264 17.14 -25.84 13.95
N ARG A 265 17.63 -26.68 14.87
CA ARG A 265 17.94 -26.28 16.26
C ARG A 265 19.04 -25.22 16.33
N ALA A 266 20.09 -25.39 15.52
CA ALA A 266 21.31 -24.59 15.59
C ALA A 266 21.13 -23.10 15.29
N ASP A 267 20.17 -22.73 14.43
CA ASP A 267 20.04 -21.37 13.90
C ASP A 267 18.59 -20.94 13.60
N ASP A 268 17.61 -21.72 14.08
CA ASP A 268 16.20 -21.48 13.86
C ASP A 268 15.73 -21.49 12.38
N ARG A 269 16.57 -21.84 11.41
CA ARG A 269 16.19 -21.80 10.00
C ARG A 269 15.00 -22.72 9.72
N ARG A 270 13.93 -22.17 9.13
CA ARG A 270 12.73 -22.92 8.75
C ARG A 270 12.99 -23.79 7.52
N LEU A 271 12.86 -25.11 7.70
CA LEU A 271 13.07 -26.10 6.64
C LEU A 271 11.77 -26.44 5.91
N ALA A 272 10.67 -26.59 6.65
CA ALA A 272 9.35 -26.82 6.09
C ALA A 272 8.25 -26.22 6.97
N ARG A 273 7.14 -25.84 6.33
CA ARG A 273 5.86 -25.55 6.98
C ARG A 273 4.73 -25.92 6.03
N SER A 274 3.76 -26.69 6.50
CA SER A 274 2.56 -27.04 5.76
C SER A 274 1.35 -27.18 6.70
N GLY A 275 0.16 -27.18 6.11
CA GLY A 275 -1.11 -27.18 6.84
C GLY A 275 -2.26 -26.70 5.96
N PHE A 276 -3.40 -26.43 6.59
CA PHE A 276 -4.62 -26.00 5.91
C PHE A 276 -5.49 -25.14 6.83
N TRP A 277 -6.46 -24.47 6.22
CA TRP A 277 -7.47 -23.66 6.87
C TRP A 277 -8.82 -24.37 6.91
N HIS A 278 -9.61 -24.10 7.94
CA HIS A 278 -11.01 -24.49 8.06
C HIS A 278 -11.90 -23.25 7.92
N PHE A 279 -12.71 -23.22 6.86
CA PHE A 279 -13.73 -22.18 6.65
C PHE A 279 -15.07 -22.54 7.29
N ASP A 280 -15.26 -23.82 7.60
CA ASP A 280 -16.35 -24.32 8.42
C ASP A 280 -15.72 -24.85 9.72
N ALA A 281 -16.10 -24.26 10.85
CA ALA A 281 -15.55 -24.65 12.15
C ALA A 281 -15.96 -26.07 12.56
N ASP A 282 -17.06 -26.59 12.02
CA ASP A 282 -17.59 -27.91 12.36
C ASP A 282 -16.82 -29.03 11.63
N ASP A 283 -16.04 -28.70 10.59
CA ASP A 283 -15.14 -29.65 9.91
C ASP A 283 -13.91 -30.00 10.76
N ALA A 284 -13.61 -29.23 11.81
CA ALA A 284 -12.36 -29.31 12.56
C ALA A 284 -12.31 -30.50 13.53
N ASP A 285 -11.20 -31.24 13.46
CA ASP A 285 -10.82 -32.24 14.45
C ASP A 285 -9.33 -32.02 14.74
N PRO A 286 -8.97 -31.30 15.82
CA PRO A 286 -7.58 -30.89 16.05
C PRO A 286 -6.57 -32.04 16.12
N ALA A 287 -6.99 -33.24 16.56
CA ALA A 287 -6.10 -34.39 16.66
C ALA A 287 -5.85 -35.03 15.29
N ARG A 288 -6.91 -35.26 14.50
CA ARG A 288 -6.82 -35.66 13.08
C ARG A 288 -6.03 -34.63 12.27
N ASP A 289 -6.34 -33.36 12.45
CA ASP A 289 -5.81 -32.28 11.64
C ASP A 289 -4.33 -32.03 11.88
N LEU A 290 -3.85 -32.25 13.11
CA LEU A 290 -2.43 -32.28 13.42
C LEU A 290 -1.71 -33.36 12.63
N VAL A 291 -2.23 -34.58 12.60
CA VAL A 291 -1.63 -35.70 11.85
C VAL A 291 -1.59 -35.36 10.36
N LEU A 292 -2.70 -34.88 9.79
CA LEU A 292 -2.76 -34.48 8.38
C LEU A 292 -1.80 -33.33 8.05
N ALA A 293 -1.69 -32.31 8.92
CA ALA A 293 -0.77 -31.20 8.73
C ALA A 293 0.71 -31.64 8.84
N ALA A 294 1.01 -32.60 9.72
CA ALA A 294 2.32 -33.22 9.82
C ALA A 294 2.64 -34.04 8.55
N THR A 295 1.70 -34.84 8.04
CA THR A 295 1.84 -35.55 6.75
C THR A 295 2.08 -34.59 5.60
N ALA A 296 1.28 -33.52 5.49
CA ALA A 296 1.48 -32.49 4.46
C ALA A 296 2.86 -31.80 4.59
N THR A 297 3.40 -31.70 5.81
CA THR A 297 4.74 -31.15 6.07
C THR A 297 5.84 -32.13 5.69
N ALA A 298 5.65 -33.44 5.94
CA ALA A 298 6.52 -34.50 5.46
C ALA A 298 6.59 -34.53 3.93
N THR A 299 5.45 -34.42 3.23
CA THR A 299 5.42 -34.33 1.75
C THR A 299 6.24 -33.14 1.25
N ARG A 300 6.21 -32.02 1.97
CA ARG A 300 7.00 -30.82 1.62
C ARG A 300 8.50 -31.01 1.86
N LEU A 301 8.90 -31.76 2.89
CA LEU A 301 10.29 -32.16 3.11
C LEU A 301 10.77 -33.16 2.05
N GLY A 302 9.86 -34.02 1.56
CA GLY A 302 10.17 -35.01 0.54
C GLY A 302 11.34 -35.90 0.95
N ALA A 303 12.30 -36.10 0.04
CA ALA A 303 13.48 -36.94 0.28
C ALA A 303 14.43 -36.44 1.39
N THR A 304 14.24 -35.23 1.92
CA THR A 304 15.06 -34.72 3.02
C THR A 304 14.61 -35.25 4.39
N LEU A 305 13.37 -35.74 4.51
CA LEU A 305 12.86 -36.32 5.74
C LEU A 305 13.60 -37.63 6.06
N THR A 306 14.45 -37.60 7.08
CA THR A 306 15.25 -38.74 7.56
C THR A 306 15.34 -38.70 9.08
N SER A 307 15.67 -39.82 9.72
CA SER A 307 15.90 -39.86 11.17
C SER A 307 17.00 -38.87 11.59
N THR A 308 18.10 -38.82 10.83
CA THR A 308 19.21 -37.88 11.07
C THR A 308 18.75 -36.42 11.01
N LEU A 309 17.91 -36.04 10.04
CA LEU A 309 17.34 -34.69 10.02
C LEU A 309 16.50 -34.42 11.27
N LEU A 310 15.70 -35.39 11.71
CA LEU A 310 14.81 -35.24 12.86
C LEU A 310 15.58 -35.03 14.19
N ASP A 311 16.80 -35.55 14.30
CA ASP A 311 17.71 -35.32 15.42
C ASP A 311 18.25 -33.87 15.48
N ASP A 312 18.25 -33.14 14.36
CA ASP A 312 18.79 -31.78 14.24
C ASP A 312 17.72 -30.66 14.23
N VAL A 313 16.44 -31.03 14.24
CA VAL A 313 15.32 -30.09 14.08
C VAL A 313 14.38 -30.07 15.28
N LYS A 314 13.84 -28.89 15.56
CA LYS A 314 12.74 -28.65 16.49
C LYS A 314 11.43 -28.37 15.74
N ILE A 315 10.32 -28.75 16.34
CA ILE A 315 8.99 -28.74 15.74
C ILE A 315 8.07 -27.80 16.53
N ALA A 316 7.17 -27.12 15.82
CA ALA A 316 6.05 -26.44 16.45
C ALA A 316 4.76 -26.67 15.66
N VAL A 317 3.65 -26.78 16.39
CA VAL A 317 2.29 -26.85 15.83
C VAL A 317 1.58 -25.55 16.14
N SER A 318 1.01 -24.92 15.12
CA SER A 318 0.16 -23.74 15.25
C SER A 318 -1.29 -24.13 15.00
N PHE A 319 -2.14 -23.90 15.99
CA PHE A 319 -3.58 -24.03 15.88
C PHE A 319 -4.20 -22.65 15.69
N LEU A 320 -5.13 -22.55 14.75
CA LEU A 320 -5.80 -21.32 14.41
C LEU A 320 -7.20 -21.34 15.04
N GLY A 321 -7.56 -20.26 15.74
CA GLY A 321 -8.95 -20.04 16.16
C GLY A 321 -9.87 -19.90 14.93
N PRO A 322 -11.20 -19.89 15.11
CA PRO A 322 -12.15 -19.84 14.00
C PRO A 322 -11.87 -18.66 13.07
N LEU A 323 -11.99 -18.88 11.76
CA LEU A 323 -11.86 -17.81 10.77
C LEU A 323 -13.08 -16.90 10.83
N GLU A 324 -12.89 -15.69 11.35
CA GLU A 324 -13.94 -14.68 11.46
C GLU A 324 -13.90 -13.76 10.23
N PRO A 325 -14.99 -13.67 9.44
CA PRO A 325 -15.10 -12.64 8.41
C PRO A 325 -14.90 -11.25 9.02
N THR A 326 -14.06 -10.44 8.40
CA THR A 326 -13.69 -9.12 8.92
C THR A 326 -13.58 -8.08 7.82
N THR A 327 -13.57 -6.82 8.22
CA THR A 327 -13.20 -5.71 7.34
C THR A 327 -11.72 -5.35 7.53
N PRO A 328 -11.10 -4.66 6.56
CA PRO A 328 -9.73 -4.16 6.72
C PRO A 328 -9.53 -3.24 7.95
N ALA A 329 -10.56 -2.50 8.37
CA ALA A 329 -10.52 -1.63 9.56
C ALA A 329 -10.25 -2.37 10.87
N GLU A 330 -10.59 -3.65 10.92
CA GLU A 330 -10.54 -4.50 12.11
C GLU A 330 -9.29 -5.37 12.20
N LEU A 331 -8.34 -5.16 11.29
CA LEU A 331 -7.08 -5.86 11.27
C LEU A 331 -6.11 -5.28 12.30
N ASP A 332 -5.37 -6.18 12.95
CA ASP A 332 -4.35 -5.87 13.93
C ASP A 332 -3.20 -6.87 13.75
N PHE A 333 -2.07 -6.37 13.23
CA PHE A 333 -0.90 -7.20 12.93
C PHE A 333 -0.33 -7.89 14.16
N ASP A 334 -0.34 -7.23 15.31
CA ASP A 334 0.27 -7.81 16.49
C ASP A 334 -0.62 -8.93 17.03
N ARG A 335 -1.94 -8.83 16.89
CA ARG A 335 -2.88 -9.79 17.49
C ARG A 335 -3.36 -10.92 16.57
N TYR A 336 -3.71 -10.62 15.32
CA TYR A 336 -4.45 -11.56 14.46
C TYR A 336 -3.65 -12.03 13.26
N GLY A 337 -3.80 -13.32 12.93
CA GLY A 337 -3.51 -13.81 11.59
C GLY A 337 -4.62 -13.41 10.63
N VAL A 338 -4.27 -13.19 9.37
CA VAL A 338 -5.21 -12.80 8.32
C VAL A 338 -5.22 -13.81 7.20
N VAL A 339 -6.39 -14.05 6.62
CA VAL A 339 -6.59 -14.88 5.43
C VAL A 339 -7.40 -14.10 4.41
N VAL A 340 -6.90 -14.02 3.18
CA VAL A 340 -7.57 -13.36 2.07
C VAL A 340 -8.00 -14.41 1.06
N ARG A 341 -9.27 -14.36 0.64
CA ARG A 341 -9.86 -15.26 -0.36
C ARG A 341 -10.51 -14.48 -1.47
N SER A 342 -10.17 -14.77 -2.72
CA SER A 342 -10.88 -14.16 -3.85
C SER A 342 -12.34 -14.61 -3.91
N ARG A 343 -13.25 -13.67 -4.18
CA ARG A 343 -14.66 -13.96 -4.50
C ARG A 343 -14.84 -14.41 -5.93
N ALA A 344 -13.96 -13.96 -6.83
CA ALA A 344 -13.98 -14.40 -8.22
C ALA A 344 -13.39 -15.82 -8.38
N TRP A 345 -12.43 -16.17 -7.52
CA TRP A 345 -11.67 -17.41 -7.60
C TRP A 345 -11.43 -17.99 -6.21
N THR A 346 -12.38 -18.74 -5.65
CA THR A 346 -12.27 -19.22 -4.25
C THR A 346 -11.01 -20.06 -3.96
N ALA A 347 -10.38 -20.63 -4.98
CA ALA A 347 -9.08 -21.31 -4.86
C ALA A 347 -7.88 -20.36 -4.66
N LYS A 348 -7.99 -19.08 -5.03
CA LYS A 348 -7.00 -18.05 -4.71
C LYS A 348 -7.15 -17.64 -3.25
N LEU A 349 -6.21 -18.12 -2.45
CA LEU A 349 -6.21 -17.91 -1.01
C LEU A 349 -4.79 -17.67 -0.50
N GLY A 350 -4.65 -16.79 0.48
CA GLY A 350 -3.36 -16.47 1.08
C GLY A 350 -3.50 -15.95 2.49
N GLY A 351 -2.68 -16.48 3.39
CA GLY A 351 -2.66 -16.04 4.78
C GLY A 351 -1.33 -15.41 5.19
N ALA A 352 -1.38 -14.61 6.25
CA ALA A 352 -0.22 -14.06 6.92
C ALA A 352 -0.43 -14.13 8.44
N LEU A 353 0.57 -14.61 9.18
CA LEU A 353 0.48 -14.73 10.64
C LEU A 353 0.60 -13.36 11.32
N PRO A 354 0.19 -13.21 12.60
CA PRO A 354 0.47 -12.01 13.38
C PRO A 354 1.96 -11.90 13.73
N ASN A 355 2.42 -10.71 14.09
CA ASN A 355 3.75 -10.44 14.66
C ASN A 355 4.85 -11.28 13.99
N THR A 356 4.94 -11.22 12.65
CA THR A 356 6.00 -11.92 11.92
C THR A 356 7.28 -11.10 11.93
N GLN A 357 8.41 -11.78 11.74
CA GLN A 357 9.71 -11.11 11.58
C GLN A 357 9.87 -10.35 10.26
N TYR A 358 8.85 -10.26 9.41
CA TYR A 358 8.96 -9.65 8.08
C TYR A 358 8.20 -8.33 7.96
N PHE A 359 7.30 -8.05 8.89
CA PHE A 359 6.39 -6.91 8.83
C PHE A 359 6.55 -6.03 10.06
N THR A 360 6.26 -4.76 9.88
CA THR A 360 6.22 -3.71 10.89
C THR A 360 4.83 -3.15 11.10
N SER A 361 3.86 -3.54 10.26
CA SER A 361 2.50 -2.99 10.26
C SER A 361 1.43 -3.95 9.73
N THR A 362 0.18 -3.68 10.12
CA THR A 362 -1.06 -4.28 9.57
C THR A 362 -1.16 -4.15 8.06
N PHE A 363 -0.65 -3.05 7.52
CA PHE A 363 -0.65 -2.78 6.09
C PHE A 363 0.16 -3.82 5.31
N GLU A 364 1.40 -4.06 5.74
CA GLU A 364 2.29 -5.04 5.11
C GLU A 364 1.72 -6.45 5.21
N GLN A 365 1.15 -6.80 6.38
CA GLN A 365 0.53 -8.11 6.61
C GLN A 365 -0.64 -8.35 5.64
N TYR A 366 -1.55 -7.40 5.53
CA TYR A 366 -2.71 -7.48 4.63
C TYR A 366 -2.29 -7.57 3.16
N LEU A 367 -1.39 -6.68 2.70
CA LEU A 367 -0.91 -6.71 1.32
C LEU A 367 -0.14 -8.00 0.99
N HIS A 368 0.61 -8.54 1.95
CA HIS A 368 1.29 -9.81 1.76
C HIS A 368 0.28 -10.96 1.60
N ALA A 369 -0.72 -11.05 2.49
CA ALA A 369 -1.76 -12.05 2.40
C ALA A 369 -2.53 -11.96 1.06
N ARG A 370 -2.94 -10.75 0.67
CA ARG A 370 -3.71 -10.47 -0.55
C ARG A 370 -2.90 -10.67 -1.83
N SER A 371 -1.81 -9.91 -1.99
CA SER A 371 -1.14 -9.76 -3.28
C SER A 371 0.00 -10.75 -3.49
N THR A 372 0.65 -11.19 -2.40
CA THR A 372 1.77 -12.15 -2.49
C THR A 372 1.27 -13.58 -2.40
N ASN A 373 0.53 -13.90 -1.34
CA ASN A 373 0.12 -15.29 -1.07
C ASN A 373 -1.15 -15.67 -1.84
N ALA A 374 -2.20 -14.84 -1.79
CA ALA A 374 -3.45 -15.14 -2.50
C ALA A 374 -3.41 -14.79 -3.99
N GLN A 375 -2.48 -13.92 -4.40
CA GLN A 375 -2.38 -13.39 -5.77
C GLN A 375 -3.71 -12.81 -6.28
N VAL A 376 -4.43 -12.13 -5.37
CA VAL A 376 -5.63 -11.36 -5.67
C VAL A 376 -5.21 -10.06 -6.36
N ASP A 377 -5.73 -9.84 -7.56
CA ASP A 377 -5.44 -8.64 -8.35
C ASP A 377 -6.00 -7.36 -7.68
N GLU A 378 -5.49 -6.19 -8.10
CA GLU A 378 -5.82 -4.87 -7.52
C GLU A 378 -7.32 -4.55 -7.47
N LEU A 379 -8.07 -4.98 -8.49
CA LEU A 379 -9.52 -4.75 -8.62
C LEU A 379 -10.33 -6.04 -8.40
N GLU A 380 -9.67 -7.13 -8.00
CA GLU A 380 -10.34 -8.41 -7.80
C GLU A 380 -11.06 -8.41 -6.43
N PRO A 381 -12.38 -8.69 -6.42
CA PRO A 381 -13.15 -8.72 -5.18
C PRO A 381 -12.70 -9.89 -4.31
N HIS A 382 -12.61 -9.66 -3.01
CA HIS A 382 -12.14 -10.67 -2.06
C HIS A 382 -12.75 -10.48 -0.67
N ASP A 383 -12.78 -11.58 0.08
CA ASP A 383 -13.08 -11.63 1.50
C ASP A 383 -11.78 -11.56 2.31
N VAL A 384 -11.87 -11.01 3.52
CA VAL A 384 -10.81 -11.02 4.51
C VAL A 384 -11.34 -11.70 5.77
N PHE A 385 -10.54 -12.59 6.33
CA PHE A 385 -10.80 -13.26 7.59
C PHE A 385 -9.67 -12.95 8.56
N ARG A 386 -9.99 -12.84 9.85
CA ARG A 386 -9.01 -12.82 10.93
C ARG A 386 -9.12 -14.08 11.78
N HIS A 387 -8.06 -14.44 12.47
CA HIS A 387 -8.06 -15.50 13.47
C HIS A 387 -6.96 -15.31 14.51
N THR A 388 -7.15 -15.89 15.69
CA THR A 388 -6.09 -16.02 16.70
C THR A 388 -5.13 -17.16 16.31
N VAL A 389 -3.95 -17.18 16.92
CA VAL A 389 -2.94 -18.22 16.71
C VAL A 389 -2.40 -18.68 18.06
N ALA A 390 -2.56 -19.97 18.36
CA ALA A 390 -1.90 -20.62 19.49
C ALA A 390 -0.77 -21.50 18.96
N LYS A 391 0.42 -21.40 19.55
CA LYS A 391 1.60 -22.13 19.10
C LYS A 391 2.18 -22.98 20.21
N TYR A 392 2.43 -24.24 19.88
CA TYR A 392 2.98 -25.24 20.76
C TYR A 392 4.30 -25.72 20.15
N ALA A 393 5.42 -25.17 20.63
CA ALA A 393 6.76 -25.65 20.30
C ALA A 393 7.11 -26.86 21.18
N GLU A 394 8.08 -27.67 20.75
CA GLU A 394 8.53 -28.81 21.54
C GLU A 394 8.97 -28.40 22.97
N PRO A 395 8.54 -29.15 24.01
CA PRO A 395 8.93 -28.85 25.38
C PRO A 395 10.46 -28.82 25.54
N GLY A 396 10.97 -27.77 26.18
CA GLY A 396 12.41 -27.57 26.40
C GLY A 396 13.15 -26.92 25.23
N GLU A 397 12.52 -26.76 24.07
CA GLU A 397 13.12 -26.05 22.93
C GLU A 397 12.78 -24.55 22.98
N THR A 398 13.73 -23.70 22.60
CA THR A 398 13.46 -22.29 22.35
C THR A 398 12.72 -22.14 21.01
N TRP A 399 11.89 -21.10 20.87
CA TRP A 399 11.23 -20.81 19.61
C TRP A 399 11.16 -19.29 19.38
N PRO A 400 11.36 -18.79 18.14
CA PRO A 400 11.27 -17.36 17.88
C PRO A 400 9.91 -16.79 18.30
N PRO A 401 9.84 -15.62 18.95
CA PRO A 401 8.61 -15.06 19.53
C PRO A 401 7.60 -14.53 18.49
N TYR A 402 7.76 -14.94 17.23
CA TYR A 402 6.97 -14.48 16.08
C TYR A 402 5.79 -15.39 15.76
N GLY A 403 4.83 -14.89 14.99
CA GLY A 403 3.73 -15.69 14.47
C GLY A 403 2.62 -15.98 15.47
N VAL A 404 2.61 -15.28 16.60
CA VAL A 404 1.62 -15.26 17.68
C VAL A 404 1.59 -13.86 18.29
N GLU A 405 0.53 -13.54 19.03
CA GLU A 405 0.42 -12.26 19.74
C GLU A 405 1.63 -12.04 20.67
N PRO A 406 2.31 -10.87 20.60
CA PRO A 406 3.39 -10.54 21.52
C PRO A 406 2.89 -10.58 22.97
N THR A 407 3.63 -11.27 23.83
CA THR A 407 3.33 -11.37 25.27
C THR A 407 4.23 -10.46 26.12
N GLU A 408 5.28 -9.91 25.53
CA GLU A 408 6.27 -9.07 26.22
C GLU A 408 5.81 -7.61 26.31
N THR A 409 5.55 -7.14 27.53
CA THR A 409 5.13 -5.76 27.80
C THR A 409 6.23 -4.88 28.40
N TRP A 410 7.29 -5.49 28.93
CA TRP A 410 8.45 -4.81 29.52
C TRP A 410 9.10 -3.73 28.63
N PRO A 411 9.10 -3.83 27.27
CA PRO A 411 9.70 -2.78 26.45
C PRO A 411 8.98 -1.42 26.59
N ALA A 412 7.70 -1.42 26.99
CA ALA A 412 6.91 -0.21 27.19
C ALA A 412 7.02 0.37 28.61
N ASP A 413 7.77 -0.28 29.52
CA ASP A 413 7.95 0.20 30.89
C ASP A 413 8.86 1.44 30.93
N LEU A 414 8.26 2.59 31.27
CA LEU A 414 8.99 3.86 31.40
C LEU A 414 9.87 3.91 32.65
N ALA A 415 9.51 3.19 33.72
CA ALA A 415 10.32 3.11 34.93
C ALA A 415 11.61 2.33 34.67
N LEU A 416 11.53 1.25 33.89
CA LEU A 416 12.71 0.52 33.40
C LEU A 416 13.61 1.46 32.58
N GLY A 417 13.05 2.17 31.59
CA GLY A 417 13.80 3.14 30.79
C GLY A 417 14.49 4.23 31.60
N ALA A 418 13.79 4.76 32.62
CA ALA A 418 14.34 5.74 33.55
C ALA A 418 15.51 5.16 34.36
N ARG A 419 15.39 3.94 34.89
CA ARG A 419 16.47 3.27 35.63
C ARG A 419 17.69 3.01 34.75
N LEU A 420 17.50 2.44 33.56
CA LEU A 420 18.57 2.15 32.60
C LEU A 420 19.36 3.42 32.24
N THR A 421 18.64 4.49 31.89
CA THR A 421 19.28 5.75 31.48
C THR A 421 19.87 6.53 32.65
N ALA A 422 19.29 6.44 33.85
CA ALA A 422 19.87 7.00 35.07
C ALA A 422 21.18 6.32 35.43
N ARG A 423 21.25 4.98 35.32
CA ARG A 423 22.47 4.21 35.55
C ARG A 423 23.61 4.62 34.62
N VAL A 424 23.31 4.80 33.32
CA VAL A 424 24.30 5.31 32.35
C VAL A 424 24.77 6.72 32.74
N ARG A 425 23.87 7.61 33.16
CA ARG A 425 24.26 8.98 33.59
C ARG A 425 25.13 8.99 34.85
N ASP A 426 24.85 8.10 35.81
CA ASP A 426 25.66 7.94 37.02
C ASP A 426 27.08 7.42 36.68
N ALA A 427 27.18 6.43 35.79
CA ALA A 427 28.45 5.96 35.28
C ALA A 427 29.24 7.07 34.56
N LEU A 428 28.60 7.87 33.70
CA LEU A 428 29.23 9.05 33.05
C LEU A 428 29.68 10.14 34.03
N ALA A 429 29.11 10.20 35.24
CA ALA A 429 29.52 11.14 36.28
C ALA A 429 30.68 10.63 37.15
N GLY A 430 31.25 9.47 36.79
CA GLY A 430 32.33 8.81 37.53
C GLY A 430 31.86 8.12 38.81
N GLY A 431 30.60 7.66 38.87
CA GLY A 431 30.07 6.84 39.97
C GLY A 431 30.05 7.53 41.33
N ARG A 432 29.94 8.88 41.36
CA ARG A 432 29.97 9.68 42.60
C ARG A 432 28.62 9.75 43.32
N SER A 433 27.57 9.14 42.76
CA SER A 433 26.31 8.95 43.49
C SER A 433 26.48 7.83 44.51
N THR A 434 26.21 8.13 45.78
CA THR A 434 26.14 7.12 46.86
C THR A 434 24.78 6.43 46.95
N ASP A 435 23.87 6.68 45.99
CA ASP A 435 22.56 6.03 45.97
C ASP A 435 22.68 4.60 45.43
N ASP A 436 22.57 3.62 46.33
CA ASP A 436 22.44 2.17 46.09
C ASP A 436 21.15 1.80 45.28
N HIS A 437 20.44 2.81 44.77
CA HIS A 437 19.14 2.71 44.10
C HIS A 437 19.24 2.79 42.56
N THR A 438 20.45 2.89 41.98
CA THR A 438 20.65 2.97 40.53
C THR A 438 21.12 1.68 39.87
N THR A 439 21.52 0.65 40.64
CA THR A 439 21.92 -0.66 40.09
C THR A 439 20.75 -1.33 39.38
N VAL A 440 21.04 -1.97 38.24
CA VAL A 440 20.03 -2.63 37.40
C VAL A 440 20.11 -4.15 37.57
N ASP A 441 19.12 -4.72 38.25
CA ASP A 441 19.00 -6.17 38.41
C ASP A 441 18.64 -6.87 37.09
N ASP A 442 19.19 -8.08 36.88
CA ASP A 442 18.97 -8.89 35.68
C ASP A 442 17.50 -9.31 35.50
N ASP A 443 16.75 -9.45 36.60
CA ASP A 443 15.36 -9.91 36.62
C ASP A 443 14.34 -8.82 36.21
N LEU A 444 14.79 -7.56 36.06
CA LEU A 444 13.97 -6.47 35.54
C LEU A 444 13.56 -6.68 34.08
N VAL A 445 14.29 -7.51 33.34
CA VAL A 445 13.97 -7.89 31.96
C VAL A 445 13.63 -9.38 31.94
N PRO A 446 12.39 -9.78 31.59
CA PRO A 446 11.92 -11.16 31.69
C PRO A 446 12.47 -12.07 30.58
N VAL A 447 13.41 -11.58 29.77
CA VAL A 447 14.03 -12.30 28.66
C VAL A 447 15.54 -12.09 28.70
N PRO A 448 16.33 -13.08 28.21
CA PRO A 448 17.77 -12.90 28.10
C PRO A 448 18.14 -11.68 27.23
N VAL A 449 18.93 -10.77 27.79
CA VAL A 449 19.54 -9.66 27.06
C VAL A 449 20.89 -10.12 26.54
N GLU A 450 21.05 -10.16 25.22
CA GLU A 450 22.29 -10.57 24.56
C GLU A 450 23.39 -9.52 24.73
N ALA A 451 23.02 -8.25 24.54
CA ALA A 451 23.94 -7.12 24.63
C ALA A 451 23.24 -5.80 24.90
N VAL A 452 24.01 -4.84 25.42
CA VAL A 452 23.64 -3.43 25.60
C VAL A 452 24.39 -2.60 24.58
N ALA A 453 23.65 -1.91 23.71
CA ALA A 453 24.22 -0.90 22.80
C ALA A 453 23.92 0.51 23.33
N LEU A 454 24.94 1.36 23.36
CA LEU A 454 24.86 2.73 23.85
C LEU A 454 25.25 3.71 22.74
N SER A 455 24.52 4.81 22.61
CA SER A 455 24.90 5.97 21.81
C SER A 455 24.73 7.26 22.59
N LEU A 456 25.74 8.13 22.52
CA LEU A 456 25.77 9.45 23.14
C LEU A 456 25.75 10.51 22.06
N TYR A 457 24.82 11.46 22.14
CA TYR A 457 24.68 12.57 21.20
C TYR A 457 25.05 13.90 21.87
N SER A 458 25.69 14.80 21.11
CA SER A 458 25.99 16.16 21.57
C SER A 458 24.72 16.95 21.92
N ALA A 459 24.76 17.74 23.01
CA ALA A 459 23.70 18.71 23.31
C ALA A 459 23.60 19.82 22.26
N ASP A 460 24.75 20.29 21.77
CA ASP A 460 24.84 21.38 20.82
C ASP A 460 24.48 20.92 19.40
N ALA A 461 23.72 21.75 18.69
CA ALA A 461 23.44 21.57 17.27
C ALA A 461 24.67 21.94 16.41
N PRO A 462 24.96 21.23 15.30
CA PRO A 462 24.26 20.04 14.82
C PRO A 462 24.52 18.84 15.74
N HIS A 463 23.46 18.10 16.09
CA HIS A 463 23.62 16.94 16.95
C HIS A 463 24.44 15.86 16.24
N ARG A 464 25.44 15.33 16.93
CA ARG A 464 26.33 14.29 16.42
C ARG A 464 26.50 13.21 17.46
N VAL A 465 26.71 11.98 17.00
CA VAL A 465 27.18 10.90 17.86
C VAL A 465 28.58 11.26 18.34
N VAL A 466 28.75 11.44 19.65
CA VAL A 466 30.02 11.75 20.31
C VAL A 466 30.66 10.53 20.97
N GLY A 467 29.86 9.49 21.27
CA GLY A 467 30.33 8.22 21.81
C GLY A 467 29.34 7.11 21.47
N HIS A 468 29.84 5.89 21.27
CA HIS A 468 29.01 4.70 21.10
C HIS A 468 29.78 3.46 21.53
N ALA A 469 29.08 2.45 22.04
CA ALA A 469 29.67 1.19 22.47
C ALA A 469 28.65 0.05 22.44
N LEU A 470 29.18 -1.17 22.48
CA LEU A 470 28.43 -2.40 22.63
C LEU A 470 29.10 -3.24 23.73
N ALA A 471 28.34 -3.70 24.71
CA ALA A 471 28.82 -4.62 25.74
C ALA A 471 27.90 -5.84 25.79
N ARG A 472 28.48 -7.05 25.82
CA ARG A 472 27.71 -8.30 25.93
C ARG A 472 27.46 -8.62 27.39
N THR A 473 26.22 -8.98 27.71
CA THR A 473 25.84 -9.35 29.07
C THR A 473 26.61 -10.58 29.55
N ALA A 474 26.82 -11.57 28.67
CA ALA A 474 27.57 -12.78 28.98
C ALA A 474 29.06 -12.52 29.30
N GLU A 475 29.67 -11.49 28.69
CA GLU A 475 31.06 -11.11 28.92
C GLU A 475 31.22 -10.26 30.19
N ALA A 476 30.26 -9.36 30.44
CA ALA A 476 30.26 -8.48 31.60
C ALA A 476 29.80 -9.17 32.90
N GLY A 477 29.02 -10.24 32.80
CA GLY A 477 28.53 -11.04 33.92
C GLY A 477 27.15 -10.65 34.46
N SER A 478 26.67 -9.43 34.18
CA SER A 478 25.31 -8.97 34.49
C SER A 478 24.88 -7.82 33.56
N LEU A 479 23.59 -7.47 33.58
CA LEU A 479 23.02 -6.34 32.85
C LEU A 479 23.59 -5.00 33.35
N ASP A 480 23.70 -4.81 34.67
CA ASP A 480 24.34 -3.61 35.25
C ASP A 480 25.79 -3.48 34.80
N ALA A 481 26.57 -4.56 34.88
CA ALA A 481 27.96 -4.55 34.47
C ALA A 481 28.11 -4.25 32.97
N ALA A 482 27.19 -4.76 32.13
CA ALA A 482 27.17 -4.45 30.69
C ALA A 482 26.83 -2.97 30.43
N LEU A 483 25.89 -2.38 31.18
CA LEU A 483 25.58 -0.94 31.10
C LEU A 483 26.80 -0.08 31.46
N VAL A 484 27.49 -0.42 32.55
CA VAL A 484 28.71 0.29 32.98
C VAL A 484 29.82 0.14 31.94
N ALA A 485 30.12 -1.08 31.50
CA ALA A 485 31.15 -1.34 30.50
C ALA A 485 30.89 -0.63 29.17
N ALA A 486 29.63 -0.63 28.70
CA ALA A 486 29.24 0.14 27.52
C ALA A 486 29.41 1.65 27.74
N THR A 487 29.09 2.14 28.94
CA THR A 487 29.23 3.56 29.29
C THR A 487 30.69 4.00 29.29
N GLU A 488 31.57 3.30 30.00
CA GLU A 488 33.00 3.62 30.07
C GLU A 488 33.65 3.59 28.68
N ALA A 489 33.31 2.59 27.85
CA ALA A 489 33.79 2.48 26.49
C ALA A 489 33.29 3.62 25.57
N ALA A 490 32.04 4.05 25.74
CA ALA A 490 31.49 5.17 24.99
C ALA A 490 32.05 6.52 25.48
N GLU A 491 32.29 6.68 26.78
CA GLU A 491 32.83 7.90 27.41
C GLU A 491 34.28 8.14 27.04
N ALA A 492 35.12 7.11 26.95
CA ALA A 492 36.52 7.23 26.53
C ALA A 492 36.68 7.92 25.15
N ALA A 493 35.60 8.06 24.38
CA ALA A 493 35.52 8.79 23.13
C ALA A 493 35.06 10.26 23.26
N THR A 494 34.74 10.78 24.45
CA THR A 494 34.04 12.07 24.67
C THR A 494 34.46 12.79 25.97
N ASP A 495 34.12 14.08 26.13
CA ASP A 495 34.50 14.95 27.27
C ASP A 495 33.30 15.70 27.90
N ARG A 496 32.05 15.19 27.83
CA ARG A 496 30.86 16.03 28.19
C ARG A 496 29.72 15.34 28.96
N THR A 497 29.22 16.06 29.97
CA THR A 497 28.10 15.69 30.85
C THR A 497 26.71 16.05 30.31
N ASP A 498 26.61 16.92 29.30
CA ASP A 498 25.34 17.40 28.74
C ASP A 498 24.88 16.60 27.50
N THR A 499 25.12 15.28 27.48
CA THR A 499 24.81 14.44 26.31
C THR A 499 23.38 13.87 26.36
N THR A 500 22.79 13.67 25.18
CA THR A 500 21.59 12.84 25.04
C THR A 500 22.01 11.38 24.97
N VAL A 501 21.39 10.55 25.80
CA VAL A 501 21.73 9.14 25.99
C VAL A 501 20.69 8.28 25.29
N CYS A 502 21.11 7.34 24.44
CA CYS A 502 20.27 6.29 23.86
C CYS A 502 20.79 4.92 24.30
N VAL A 503 19.98 4.17 25.07
CA VAL A 503 20.30 2.82 25.56
C VAL A 503 19.40 1.83 24.84
N SER A 504 19.99 0.84 24.15
CA SER A 504 19.30 -0.25 23.47
C SER A 504 19.65 -1.59 24.12
N LEU A 505 18.63 -2.32 24.56
CA LEU A 505 18.77 -3.72 24.98
C LEU A 505 18.48 -4.62 23.76
N LEU A 506 19.46 -5.44 23.39
CA LEU A 506 19.35 -6.39 22.28
C LEU A 506 18.91 -7.77 22.81
N HIS A 507 17.85 -8.33 22.26
CA HIS A 507 17.26 -9.59 22.70
C HIS A 507 16.73 -10.41 21.51
N HIS A 508 16.44 -11.70 21.74
CA HIS A 508 15.97 -12.66 20.72
C HIS A 508 16.81 -12.65 19.42
N PRO A 509 18.11 -12.99 19.48
CA PRO A 509 18.98 -12.99 18.30
C PRO A 509 18.52 -14.03 17.27
N GLU A 510 18.45 -13.64 16.00
CA GLU A 510 18.18 -14.52 14.85
C GLU A 510 19.37 -14.47 13.88
N THR A 511 20.05 -15.60 13.69
CA THR A 511 21.11 -15.71 12.68
C THR A 511 20.50 -15.72 11.28
N LEU A 512 20.97 -14.83 10.42
CA LEU A 512 20.46 -14.66 9.06
C LEU A 512 21.39 -15.32 8.06
N ALA A 513 20.81 -15.98 7.05
CA ALA A 513 21.60 -16.43 5.91
C ALA A 513 22.14 -15.21 5.12
N PRO A 514 23.34 -15.30 4.51
CA PRO A 514 23.97 -14.17 3.82
C PRO A 514 23.09 -13.48 2.76
N GLY A 515 22.20 -14.23 2.08
CA GLY A 515 21.27 -13.69 1.08
C GLY A 515 19.97 -13.09 1.65
N ASP A 516 19.65 -13.39 2.91
CA ASP A 516 18.37 -13.05 3.55
C ASP A 516 18.47 -11.81 4.46
N ALA A 517 19.68 -11.49 4.96
CA ALA A 517 19.89 -10.40 5.91
C ALA A 517 19.29 -9.04 5.49
N PRO A 518 19.41 -8.60 4.21
CA PRO A 518 18.79 -7.35 3.76
C PRO A 518 17.24 -7.39 3.78
N ARG A 519 16.62 -8.58 3.67
CA ARG A 519 15.15 -8.75 3.53
C ARG A 519 14.45 -9.12 4.84
N ALA A 520 15.18 -9.66 5.80
CA ALA A 520 14.63 -10.15 7.06
C ALA A 520 14.59 -9.08 8.17
N MET A 521 15.29 -7.94 8.00
CA MET A 521 15.30 -6.86 8.97
C MET A 521 13.99 -6.05 8.97
N ARG A 522 13.32 -5.96 10.11
CA ARG A 522 12.22 -5.03 10.32
C ARG A 522 12.77 -3.64 10.62
N ARG A 523 12.77 -2.78 9.60
CA ARG A 523 13.27 -1.41 9.70
C ARG A 523 12.60 -0.66 10.86
N GLY A 524 13.42 -0.09 11.75
CA GLY A 524 12.95 0.60 12.95
C GLY A 524 12.54 -0.30 14.13
N ARG A 525 12.59 -1.64 14.00
CA ARG A 525 12.36 -2.58 15.10
C ARG A 525 13.55 -3.48 15.42
N ASP A 526 14.34 -3.85 14.41
CA ASP A 526 15.48 -4.75 14.58
C ASP A 526 16.81 -4.02 14.42
N ALA A 527 17.75 -4.29 15.33
CA ALA A 527 19.15 -3.98 15.16
C ALA A 527 19.83 -5.11 14.38
N VAL A 528 20.83 -4.77 13.56
CA VAL A 528 21.53 -5.78 12.74
C VAL A 528 23.02 -5.74 13.04
N GLU A 529 23.56 -6.91 13.40
CA GLU A 529 24.98 -7.15 13.64
C GLU A 529 25.58 -7.99 12.51
N ALA A 530 26.82 -7.67 12.14
CA ALA A 530 27.67 -8.51 11.31
C ALA A 530 28.96 -8.85 12.06
N ARG A 531 29.37 -10.12 12.08
CA ARG A 531 30.54 -10.62 12.81
C ARG A 531 31.46 -11.47 11.94
N GLU A 532 32.77 -11.34 12.15
CA GLU A 532 33.79 -12.24 11.62
C GLU A 532 35.02 -12.25 12.55
N GLY A 533 35.21 -13.36 13.29
CA GLY A 533 36.19 -13.41 14.39
C GLY A 533 35.87 -12.34 15.44
N ASP A 534 36.87 -11.54 15.80
CA ASP A 534 36.74 -10.43 16.76
C ASP A 534 36.17 -9.15 16.12
N ARG A 535 36.14 -9.08 14.78
CA ARG A 535 35.60 -7.93 14.06
C ARG A 535 34.08 -7.99 14.05
N HIS A 536 33.44 -6.90 14.45
CA HIS A 536 32.00 -6.78 14.42
C HIS A 536 31.56 -5.37 14.03
N GLY A 537 30.34 -5.26 13.52
CA GLY A 537 29.65 -4.00 13.31
C GLY A 537 28.19 -4.16 13.68
N LEU A 538 27.60 -3.12 14.28
CA LEU A 538 26.20 -3.08 14.66
C LEU A 538 25.57 -1.81 14.09
N LEU A 539 24.38 -1.95 13.52
CA LEU A 539 23.48 -0.84 13.21
C LEU A 539 22.22 -0.99 14.06
N THR A 540 21.93 0.01 14.90
CA THR A 540 20.70 0.04 15.71
C THR A 540 19.48 0.32 14.85
N GLU A 541 18.32 -0.10 15.33
CA GLU A 541 17.04 0.01 14.64
C GLU A 541 16.66 1.47 14.35
N TYR A 542 16.95 2.39 15.28
CA TYR A 542 16.69 3.81 15.10
C TYR A 542 17.65 4.45 14.09
N ALA A 543 18.92 4.05 14.06
CA ALA A 543 19.87 4.57 13.07
C ALA A 543 19.48 4.15 11.64
N VAL A 544 19.01 2.91 11.45
CA VAL A 544 18.45 2.45 10.18
C VAL A 544 17.25 3.31 9.76
N ALA A 545 16.36 3.67 10.69
CA ALA A 545 15.21 4.52 10.42
C ALA A 545 15.59 5.98 10.11
N HIS A 546 16.45 6.60 10.93
CA HIS A 546 16.89 8.00 10.78
C HIS A 546 17.65 8.24 9.49
N HIS A 547 18.56 7.33 9.12
CA HIS A 547 19.36 7.43 7.90
C HIS A 547 18.65 6.83 6.68
N GLU A 548 17.47 6.25 6.89
CA GLU A 548 16.65 5.60 5.88
C GLU A 548 17.38 4.50 5.09
N LEU A 549 18.27 3.78 5.76
CA LEU A 549 19.12 2.78 5.12
C LEU A 549 18.25 1.70 4.48
N ALA A 550 18.41 1.50 3.17
CA ALA A 550 17.83 0.34 2.54
C ALA A 550 18.58 -0.91 2.99
N ALA A 551 17.92 -2.04 2.83
CA ALA A 551 18.47 -3.40 2.90
C ALA A 551 19.92 -3.51 2.38
N ARG A 552 20.18 -2.96 1.20
CA ARG A 552 21.50 -2.95 0.55
C ARG A 552 22.51 -2.06 1.27
N ASP A 553 22.09 -0.89 1.75
CA ASP A 553 22.96 0.09 2.42
C ASP A 553 23.38 -0.40 3.80
N VAL A 554 22.48 -1.10 4.52
CA VAL A 554 22.80 -1.83 5.75
C VAL A 554 23.92 -2.84 5.47
N ALA A 555 23.74 -3.68 4.46
CA ALA A 555 24.72 -4.70 4.11
C ALA A 555 26.07 -4.10 3.72
N THR A 556 26.08 -3.07 2.86
CA THR A 556 27.31 -2.35 2.46
C THR A 556 28.00 -1.68 3.66
N THR A 557 27.24 -1.09 4.57
CA THR A 557 27.79 -0.42 5.75
C THR A 557 28.43 -1.42 6.71
N LEU A 558 27.75 -2.52 7.02
CA LEU A 558 28.25 -3.56 7.90
C LEU A 558 29.44 -4.31 7.29
N THR A 559 29.44 -4.57 5.98
CA THR A 559 30.59 -5.14 5.24
C THR A 559 31.84 -4.27 5.39
N ARG A 560 31.67 -2.94 5.35
CA ARG A 560 32.78 -1.99 5.53
C ARG A 560 33.28 -1.95 6.97
N MET A 561 32.40 -2.09 7.96
CA MET A 561 32.78 -2.13 9.37
C MET A 561 33.55 -3.42 9.72
N THR A 562 33.10 -4.57 9.21
CA THR A 562 33.76 -5.85 9.46
C THR A 562 34.96 -6.10 8.55
N GLY A 563 35.00 -5.48 7.37
CA GLY A 563 36.04 -5.71 6.36
C GLY A 563 35.92 -7.07 5.66
N THR A 564 34.72 -7.67 5.63
CA THR A 564 34.44 -8.95 4.97
C THR A 564 33.11 -8.93 4.24
N THR A 565 33.05 -9.64 3.11
CA THR A 565 31.84 -9.80 2.29
C THR A 565 30.98 -11.00 2.70
N ALA A 566 31.46 -11.84 3.62
CA ALA A 566 30.75 -13.01 4.12
C ALA A 566 30.71 -13.10 5.65
N PRO A 567 30.27 -12.03 6.36
CA PRO A 567 30.13 -12.12 7.82
C PRO A 567 28.96 -13.01 8.21
N THR A 568 28.95 -13.42 9.48
CA THR A 568 27.74 -13.95 10.12
C THR A 568 26.82 -12.78 10.43
N TRP A 569 25.57 -12.86 9.97
CA TRP A 569 24.56 -11.81 10.17
C TRP A 569 23.64 -12.21 11.32
N THR A 570 23.30 -11.27 12.18
CA THR A 570 22.33 -11.47 13.26
C THR A 570 21.39 -10.29 13.34
N ALA A 571 20.08 -10.54 13.27
CA ALA A 571 19.08 -9.56 13.65
C ALA A 571 18.77 -9.73 15.14
N HIS A 572 18.72 -8.63 15.86
CA HIS A 572 18.31 -8.57 17.25
C HIS A 572 17.03 -7.76 17.34
N GLN A 573 16.05 -8.23 18.10
CA GLN A 573 15.01 -7.32 18.57
C GLN A 573 15.66 -6.28 19.49
N ALA A 574 15.22 -5.04 19.36
CA ALA A 574 15.79 -3.92 20.11
C ALA A 574 14.73 -3.21 20.94
N ALA A 575 15.06 -2.97 22.20
CA ALA A 575 14.31 -2.13 23.12
C ALA A 575 15.15 -0.90 23.49
N THR A 576 14.76 0.27 22.99
CA THR A 576 15.59 1.48 23.08
C THR A 576 14.92 2.60 23.83
N TRP A 577 15.64 3.24 24.75
CA TRP A 577 15.20 4.44 25.47
C TRP A 577 16.17 5.59 25.24
N VAL A 578 15.60 6.78 25.02
CA VAL A 578 16.33 8.04 24.91
C VAL A 578 16.10 8.90 26.14
N HIS A 579 17.15 9.57 26.61
CA HIS A 579 17.07 10.52 27.73
C HIS A 579 17.94 11.74 27.41
N ARG A 580 17.28 12.87 27.17
CA ARG A 580 17.92 14.19 27.03
C ARG A 580 18.05 14.86 28.40
N ALA A 581 19.15 15.56 28.64
CA ALA A 581 19.32 16.29 29.90
C ALA A 581 18.16 17.28 30.12
N GLY A 582 17.53 17.20 31.30
CA GLY A 582 16.38 18.03 31.67
C GLY A 582 15.01 17.50 31.24
N ASP A 583 14.95 16.43 30.47
CA ASP A 583 13.72 15.74 30.07
C ASP A 583 13.64 14.35 30.76
N ASP A 584 12.45 13.76 30.81
CA ASP A 584 12.31 12.37 31.23
C ASP A 584 12.85 11.39 30.17
N ALA A 585 13.20 10.18 30.59
CA ALA A 585 13.44 9.07 29.67
C ALA A 585 12.18 8.73 28.86
N ARG A 586 12.37 8.42 27.57
CA ARG A 586 11.30 8.08 26.63
C ARG A 586 11.67 6.85 25.80
N ARG A 587 10.68 6.03 25.49
CA ARG A 587 10.83 4.87 24.60
C ARG A 587 10.98 5.34 23.15
N LEU A 588 11.90 4.72 22.39
CA LEU A 588 11.91 4.81 20.93
C LEU A 588 11.12 3.63 20.34
N ALA A 589 10.26 3.94 19.37
CA ALA A 589 9.56 2.98 18.53
C ALA A 589 9.66 3.40 17.06
N LEU A 590 10.09 2.48 16.18
CA LEU A 590 10.32 2.77 14.76
C LEU A 590 11.32 3.92 14.51
N GLY A 591 12.22 4.12 15.48
CA GLY A 591 13.26 5.14 15.49
C GLY A 591 12.90 6.46 16.16
N TYR A 592 11.65 6.67 16.57
CA TYR A 592 11.18 7.97 17.09
C TYR A 592 10.54 7.81 18.45
N VAL A 593 10.34 8.91 19.17
CA VAL A 593 9.73 8.85 20.50
C VAL A 593 8.33 8.25 20.38
N ASP A 594 8.08 7.20 21.14
CA ASP A 594 6.78 6.54 21.17
C ASP A 594 5.78 7.39 21.96
N ARG A 595 4.62 7.65 21.35
CA ARG A 595 3.54 8.49 21.89
C ARG A 595 2.23 7.71 21.88
N PRO A 596 2.09 6.66 22.70
CA PRO A 596 0.86 5.89 22.75
C PRO A 596 -0.30 6.79 23.19
N GLY A 597 -1.34 6.89 22.34
CA GLY A 597 -2.50 7.75 22.60
C GLY A 597 -2.24 9.25 22.45
N GLY A 598 -1.08 9.66 21.93
CA GLY A 598 -0.79 11.03 21.53
C GLY A 598 -1.80 11.55 20.50
N ARG A 599 -2.02 12.86 20.45
CA ARG A 599 -3.01 13.49 19.57
C ARG A 599 -2.47 14.81 19.06
N ILE A 600 -2.59 15.04 17.75
CA ILE A 600 -2.53 16.38 17.18
C ILE A 600 -3.82 17.11 17.57
N THR A 601 -3.68 18.28 18.16
CA THR A 601 -4.80 19.12 18.61
C THR A 601 -4.72 20.51 17.96
N THR A 602 -5.73 21.34 18.20
CA THR A 602 -5.76 22.72 17.68
C THR A 602 -4.56 23.55 18.11
N ASP A 603 -3.92 23.21 19.25
CA ASP A 603 -2.72 23.88 19.74
C ASP A 603 -1.50 23.64 18.83
N ASP A 604 -1.50 22.53 18.07
CA ASP A 604 -0.43 22.19 17.14
C ASP A 604 -0.53 22.94 15.80
N VAL A 605 -1.61 23.70 15.55
CA VAL A 605 -1.74 24.55 14.34
C VAL A 605 -0.55 25.50 14.21
N GLY A 606 -0.14 26.11 15.32
CA GLY A 606 0.99 27.04 15.35
C GLY A 606 2.31 26.37 14.98
N LEU A 607 2.51 25.13 15.41
CA LEU A 607 3.72 24.35 15.13
C LEU A 607 3.81 23.99 13.65
N LEU A 608 2.74 23.43 13.09
CA LEU A 608 2.64 23.04 11.67
C LEU A 608 2.75 24.26 10.74
N ALA A 609 2.00 25.33 11.02
CA ALA A 609 2.04 26.55 10.21
C ALA A 609 3.41 27.22 10.23
N THR A 610 4.07 27.25 11.39
CA THR A 610 5.44 27.78 11.51
C THR A 610 6.43 26.98 10.67
N HIS A 611 6.28 25.65 10.60
CA HIS A 611 7.13 24.83 9.73
C HIS A 611 6.99 25.22 8.26
N VAL A 612 5.74 25.34 7.77
CA VAL A 612 5.42 25.74 6.39
C VAL A 612 6.00 27.13 6.09
N ARG A 613 5.81 28.11 6.99
CA ARG A 613 6.36 29.47 6.87
C ARG A 613 7.87 29.49 6.74
N ARG A 614 8.58 28.71 7.58
CA ARG A 614 10.06 28.66 7.60
C ARG A 614 10.69 28.08 6.34
N ARG A 615 9.89 27.48 5.44
CA ARG A 615 10.38 26.97 4.15
C ARG A 615 10.46 28.01 3.05
N ALA A 616 9.81 29.16 3.22
CA ALA A 616 9.79 30.22 2.24
C ALA A 616 11.17 30.86 2.05
N ASP A 617 11.53 31.17 0.80
CA ASP A 617 12.64 32.08 0.49
C ASP A 617 12.25 33.56 0.66
N ALA A 618 13.15 34.45 0.26
CA ALA A 618 12.95 35.89 0.35
C ALA A 618 11.72 36.40 -0.45
N ASP A 619 11.37 35.72 -1.54
CA ASP A 619 10.19 36.05 -2.36
C ASP A 619 8.90 35.40 -1.83
N GLY A 620 9.00 34.54 -0.82
CA GLY A 620 7.88 33.84 -0.22
C GLY A 620 7.63 32.44 -0.80
N TRP A 621 8.44 31.96 -1.75
CA TRP A 621 8.24 30.64 -2.35
C TRP A 621 8.84 29.53 -1.47
N PRO A 622 8.05 28.50 -1.08
CA PRO A 622 8.53 27.47 -0.18
C PRO A 622 9.45 26.47 -0.87
N SER A 623 10.43 25.93 -0.13
CA SER A 623 11.13 24.72 -0.53
C SER A 623 10.17 23.54 -0.61
N TYR A 624 10.45 22.64 -1.56
CA TYR A 624 9.63 21.47 -1.83
C TYR A 624 9.79 20.40 -0.74
N ALA A 625 11.03 20.13 -0.33
CA ALA A 625 11.34 19.16 0.71
C ALA A 625 12.49 19.63 1.61
N TYR A 626 12.56 19.06 2.80
CA TYR A 626 13.59 19.29 3.79
C TYR A 626 14.10 17.94 4.30
N ASP A 627 15.42 17.77 4.33
CA ASP A 627 16.07 16.57 4.86
C ASP A 627 16.62 16.82 6.27
N PRO A 628 15.98 16.30 7.34
CA PRO A 628 16.44 16.50 8.72
C PRO A 628 17.84 15.93 9.01
N ARG A 629 18.31 14.97 8.20
CA ARG A 629 19.64 14.36 8.37
C ARG A 629 20.77 15.33 8.01
N THR A 630 20.52 16.20 7.03
CA THR A 630 21.57 17.05 6.44
C THR A 630 21.27 18.55 6.55
N GLY A 631 20.05 18.93 6.91
CA GLY A 631 19.59 20.33 6.89
C GLY A 631 19.36 20.89 5.48
N ARG A 632 19.50 20.04 4.44
CA ARG A 632 19.37 20.47 3.05
C ARG A 632 17.92 20.62 2.66
N GLU A 633 17.64 21.69 1.93
CA GLU A 633 16.35 21.90 1.28
C GLU A 633 16.44 21.50 -0.19
N GLN A 634 15.40 20.84 -0.67
CA GLN A 634 15.17 20.60 -2.09
C GLN A 634 14.16 21.62 -2.58
N ARG A 635 14.50 22.34 -3.65
CA ARG A 635 13.61 23.34 -4.28
C ARG A 635 12.93 22.85 -5.56
N SER A 636 13.42 21.77 -6.17
CA SER A 636 12.81 21.15 -7.34
C SER A 636 11.74 20.12 -6.96
N GLY A 637 10.68 19.99 -7.77
CA GLY A 637 9.58 19.07 -7.48
C GLY A 637 8.30 19.36 -8.26
N THR A 638 7.15 19.30 -7.59
CA THR A 638 5.85 19.64 -8.18
C THR A 638 5.31 20.93 -7.57
N ALA A 639 5.02 21.92 -8.40
CA ALA A 639 4.56 23.24 -7.93
C ALA A 639 3.23 23.14 -7.16
N ALA A 640 2.41 22.13 -7.48
CA ALA A 640 1.14 21.85 -6.79
C ALA A 640 1.29 21.67 -5.28
N ARG A 641 2.39 21.06 -4.81
CA ARG A 641 2.63 20.85 -3.37
C ARG A 641 3.01 22.15 -2.67
N CYS A 642 3.84 22.98 -3.31
CA CYS A 642 4.20 24.30 -2.82
C CYS A 642 2.98 25.23 -2.74
N VAL A 643 2.16 25.26 -3.80
CA VAL A 643 0.89 26.03 -3.83
C VAL A 643 -0.08 25.53 -2.75
N HIS A 644 -0.19 24.21 -2.55
CA HIS A 644 -1.00 23.66 -1.47
C HIS A 644 -0.52 24.11 -0.08
N GLY A 645 0.79 24.09 0.19
CA GLY A 645 1.36 24.61 1.43
C GLY A 645 1.03 26.08 1.67
N LEU A 646 1.15 26.93 0.64
CA LEU A 646 0.80 28.35 0.72
C LEU A 646 -0.71 28.57 0.95
N ARG A 647 -1.57 27.80 0.25
CA ARG A 647 -3.03 27.85 0.43
C ARG A 647 -3.42 27.51 1.86
N VAL A 648 -2.90 26.42 2.41
CA VAL A 648 -3.22 25.99 3.78
C VAL A 648 -2.67 26.98 4.81
N LEU A 649 -1.51 27.59 4.56
CA LEU A 649 -0.99 28.65 5.41
C LEU A 649 -1.90 29.89 5.43
N LEU A 650 -2.44 30.29 4.28
CA LEU A 650 -3.43 31.37 4.18
C LEU A 650 -4.71 31.04 4.96
N GLU A 651 -5.21 29.81 4.83
CA GLU A 651 -6.38 29.32 5.55
C GLU A 651 -6.14 29.29 7.07
N ALA A 652 -4.98 28.81 7.52
CA ALA A 652 -4.59 28.82 8.94
C ALA A 652 -4.46 30.25 9.48
N GLY A 653 -3.89 31.15 8.68
CA GLY A 653 -3.79 32.57 9.02
C GLY A 653 -5.14 33.25 9.13
N THR A 654 -6.14 32.81 8.37
CA THR A 654 -7.52 33.30 8.46
C THR A 654 -8.21 32.73 9.70
N ALA A 655 -8.12 31.42 9.91
CA ALA A 655 -8.79 30.73 11.03
C ALA A 655 -8.30 31.19 12.41
N LEU A 656 -7.04 31.61 12.53
CA LEU A 656 -6.44 32.07 13.78
C LEU A 656 -6.22 33.59 13.87
N ASP A 657 -6.76 34.37 12.94
CA ASP A 657 -6.58 35.83 12.88
C ASP A 657 -5.10 36.27 12.94
N ARG A 658 -4.27 35.64 12.10
CA ARG A 658 -2.83 35.87 11.98
C ARG A 658 -2.49 36.57 10.66
N PRO A 659 -2.56 37.92 10.61
CA PRO A 659 -2.28 38.67 9.39
C PRO A 659 -0.86 38.44 8.87
N ASP A 660 0.11 38.24 9.77
CA ASP A 660 1.49 37.92 9.39
C ASP A 660 1.62 36.59 8.62
N TRP A 661 0.74 35.61 8.88
CA TRP A 661 0.74 34.33 8.15
C TRP A 661 0.08 34.50 6.78
N GLN A 662 -1.02 35.26 6.74
CA GLN A 662 -1.71 35.58 5.50
C GLN A 662 -0.79 36.35 4.54
N ASP A 663 -0.06 37.34 5.04
CA ASP A 663 0.88 38.14 4.25
C ASP A 663 2.03 37.28 3.71
N ASP A 664 2.58 36.37 4.51
CA ASP A 664 3.60 35.42 4.05
C ASP A 664 3.09 34.51 2.94
N ALA A 665 1.88 33.95 3.10
CA ALA A 665 1.25 33.12 2.09
C ALA A 665 0.98 33.91 0.79
N ARG A 666 0.44 35.14 0.91
CA ARG A 666 0.15 36.02 -0.23
C ARG A 666 1.42 36.39 -1.01
N ARG A 667 2.56 36.59 -0.34
CA ARG A 667 3.85 36.82 -1.02
C ARG A 667 4.23 35.64 -1.92
N GLY A 668 4.17 34.42 -1.39
CA GLY A 668 4.43 33.21 -2.18
C GLY A 668 3.44 33.00 -3.32
N LEU A 669 2.14 33.25 -3.07
CA LEU A 669 1.10 33.16 -4.10
C LEU A 669 1.28 34.22 -5.20
N ALA A 670 1.81 35.40 -4.88
CA ALA A 670 2.16 36.40 -5.87
C ALA A 670 3.29 35.92 -6.81
N VAL A 671 4.24 35.11 -6.33
CA VAL A 671 5.23 34.44 -7.18
C VAL A 671 4.52 33.50 -8.16
N ALA A 672 3.60 32.66 -7.66
CA ALA A 672 2.83 31.75 -8.51
C ALA A 672 2.06 32.51 -9.61
N ARG A 673 1.38 33.60 -9.25
CA ARG A 673 0.64 34.44 -10.21
C ARG A 673 1.53 35.00 -11.32
N ARG A 674 2.77 35.41 -11.02
CA ARG A 674 3.74 35.90 -12.02
C ARG A 674 4.23 34.81 -12.98
N LEU A 675 4.20 33.55 -12.55
CA LEU A 675 4.67 32.38 -13.31
C LEU A 675 3.52 31.62 -13.99
N LEU A 676 2.29 32.12 -13.87
CA LEU A 676 1.13 31.61 -14.59
C LEU A 676 1.20 32.11 -16.04
N ASP A 677 1.25 31.19 -17.00
CA ASP A 677 1.14 31.54 -18.41
C ASP A 677 -0.35 31.70 -18.78
N PRO A 678 -0.79 32.90 -19.18
CA PRO A 678 -2.19 33.14 -19.54
C PRO A 678 -2.62 32.44 -20.84
N ALA A 679 -1.68 32.00 -21.69
CA ALA A 679 -1.97 31.37 -22.97
C ALA A 679 -2.43 29.92 -22.82
N ASP A 680 -1.81 29.16 -21.91
CA ASP A 680 -2.14 27.75 -21.66
C ASP A 680 -2.81 27.50 -20.29
N GLY A 681 -2.83 28.52 -19.41
CA GLY A 681 -3.39 28.43 -18.07
C GLY A 681 -2.53 27.60 -17.11
N GLN A 682 -1.26 27.35 -17.44
CA GLN A 682 -0.36 26.53 -16.65
C GLN A 682 0.61 27.35 -15.81
N LEU A 683 0.95 26.80 -14.65
CA LEU A 683 1.96 27.36 -13.76
C LEU A 683 3.35 26.80 -14.10
N HIS A 684 4.21 27.64 -14.66
CA HIS A 684 5.58 27.28 -15.08
C HIS A 684 6.62 27.74 -14.06
N VAL A 685 6.78 26.96 -12.99
CA VAL A 685 7.81 27.24 -11.98
C VAL A 685 9.15 26.63 -12.39
N PRO A 686 10.26 27.39 -12.40
CA PRO A 686 11.58 26.85 -12.67
C PRO A 686 11.90 25.61 -11.82
N GLU A 687 12.51 24.59 -12.44
CA GLU A 687 12.87 23.31 -11.79
C GLU A 687 11.68 22.49 -11.23
N HIS A 688 10.44 22.87 -11.56
CA HIS A 688 9.26 22.09 -11.23
C HIS A 688 8.62 21.50 -12.49
N LEU A 689 7.96 20.37 -12.32
CA LEU A 689 7.11 19.80 -13.36
C LEU A 689 5.82 20.65 -13.47
N PRO A 690 5.46 21.13 -14.69
CA PRO A 690 4.14 21.70 -14.92
C PRO A 690 3.05 20.71 -14.52
N SER A 691 1.97 21.20 -13.95
CA SER A 691 0.85 20.37 -13.55
C SER A 691 -0.41 21.19 -13.44
N GLY A 692 -1.50 20.73 -14.06
CA GLY A 692 -2.80 21.35 -13.89
C GLY A 692 -3.31 21.36 -12.45
N MET A 693 -2.81 20.47 -11.59
CA MET A 693 -3.03 20.53 -10.14
C MET A 693 -2.53 21.84 -9.51
N ALA A 694 -1.40 22.38 -9.99
CA ALA A 694 -0.83 23.60 -9.46
C ALA A 694 -1.68 24.81 -9.84
N SER A 695 -2.15 24.85 -11.09
CA SER A 695 -3.11 25.85 -11.59
C SER A 695 -4.43 25.80 -10.84
N ALA A 696 -5.02 24.62 -10.66
CA ALA A 696 -6.22 24.44 -9.85
C ALA A 696 -6.01 24.89 -8.40
N GLY A 697 -4.88 24.50 -7.79
CA GLY A 697 -4.50 24.93 -6.44
C GLY A 697 -4.38 26.45 -6.32
N LEU A 698 -3.85 27.14 -7.34
CA LEU A 698 -3.71 28.59 -7.36
C LEU A 698 -5.09 29.27 -7.45
N LEU A 699 -5.96 28.82 -8.34
CA LEU A 699 -7.33 29.36 -8.42
C LEU A 699 -8.10 29.12 -7.12
N ALA A 700 -7.88 28.00 -6.43
CA ALA A 700 -8.49 27.71 -5.13
C ALA A 700 -8.07 28.67 -3.99
N THR A 701 -7.16 29.63 -4.25
CA THR A 701 -6.74 30.67 -3.28
C THR A 701 -7.47 32.00 -3.42
N VAL A 702 -8.41 32.14 -4.37
CA VAL A 702 -9.18 33.38 -4.53
C VAL A 702 -10.01 33.70 -3.28
N GLU A 703 -9.93 34.96 -2.84
CA GLU A 703 -10.54 35.43 -1.59
C GLU A 703 -11.78 36.31 -1.88
N PRO A 704 -12.91 36.13 -1.17
CA PRO A 704 -14.07 37.02 -1.32
C PRO A 704 -13.72 38.48 -0.99
N GLY A 705 -14.15 39.42 -1.84
CA GLY A 705 -13.93 40.86 -1.62
C GLY A 705 -12.52 41.35 -1.93
N VAL A 706 -11.61 40.48 -2.39
CA VAL A 706 -10.28 40.86 -2.89
C VAL A 706 -10.34 40.99 -4.42
N ASP A 707 -9.77 42.07 -4.97
CA ASP A 707 -9.64 42.22 -6.42
C ASP A 707 -8.53 41.30 -6.96
N ASP A 708 -8.91 40.06 -7.22
CA ASP A 708 -8.06 39.07 -7.87
C ASP A 708 -8.06 39.20 -9.41
N GLY A 709 -8.50 40.34 -9.97
CA GLY A 709 -8.23 40.80 -11.35
C GLY A 709 -8.55 39.85 -12.51
N ALA A 710 -8.00 40.12 -13.70
CA ALA A 710 -8.22 39.35 -14.93
C ALA A 710 -7.59 37.94 -14.94
N TRP A 711 -6.59 37.68 -14.08
CA TRP A 711 -5.88 36.40 -14.07
C TRP A 711 -6.76 35.25 -13.58
N ALA A 712 -7.57 35.47 -12.53
CA ALA A 712 -8.43 34.43 -11.97
C ALA A 712 -9.57 34.06 -12.92
N ASP A 713 -10.18 35.04 -13.59
CA ASP A 713 -11.22 34.77 -14.62
C ASP A 713 -10.62 34.10 -15.87
N GLY A 714 -9.37 34.43 -16.22
CA GLY A 714 -8.62 33.72 -17.27
C GLY A 714 -8.36 32.26 -16.91
N LEU A 715 -7.85 32.03 -15.69
CA LEU A 715 -7.52 30.70 -15.21
C LEU A 715 -8.77 29.82 -15.02
N ALA A 716 -9.86 30.38 -14.48
CA ALA A 716 -11.13 29.70 -14.36
C ALA A 716 -11.65 29.22 -15.72
N ARG A 717 -11.56 30.05 -16.77
CA ARG A 717 -11.96 29.66 -18.14
C ARG A 717 -11.12 28.52 -18.68
N HIS A 718 -9.81 28.52 -18.43
CA HIS A 718 -8.92 27.42 -18.81
C HIS A 718 -9.33 26.12 -18.11
N LEU A 719 -9.51 26.14 -16.79
CA LEU A 719 -9.89 24.96 -16.01
C LEU A 719 -11.29 24.44 -16.36
N ALA A 720 -12.27 25.33 -16.59
CA ALA A 720 -13.58 24.96 -17.09
C ALA A 720 -13.49 24.30 -18.48
N GLY A 721 -12.59 24.80 -19.35
CA GLY A 721 -12.31 24.19 -20.66
C GLY A 721 -11.70 22.79 -20.60
N TRP A 722 -11.24 22.33 -19.44
CA TRP A 722 -10.74 20.95 -19.26
C TRP A 722 -11.88 19.95 -19.02
N VAL A 723 -13.07 20.43 -18.65
CA VAL A 723 -14.28 19.61 -18.49
C VAL A 723 -14.78 19.18 -19.87
N ARG A 724 -14.89 17.87 -20.08
CA ARG A 724 -15.38 17.28 -21.33
C ARG A 724 -16.88 17.01 -21.25
N ALA A 725 -17.50 16.83 -22.41
CA ALA A 725 -18.93 16.54 -22.52
C ALA A 725 -19.35 15.23 -21.82
N ASP A 726 -18.43 14.29 -21.60
CA ASP A 726 -18.69 13.06 -20.84
C ASP A 726 -18.58 13.24 -19.32
N GLY A 727 -18.22 14.44 -18.85
CA GLY A 727 -17.99 14.79 -17.45
C GLY A 727 -16.57 14.52 -16.95
N SER A 728 -15.69 13.94 -17.77
CA SER A 728 -14.28 13.78 -17.39
C SER A 728 -13.56 15.12 -17.41
N VAL A 729 -12.65 15.33 -16.46
CA VAL A 729 -11.75 16.51 -16.46
C VAL A 729 -10.39 16.07 -16.97
N ARG A 730 -9.92 16.65 -18.08
CA ARG A 730 -8.66 16.28 -18.74
C ARG A 730 -7.89 17.50 -19.21
N GLU A 731 -6.66 17.63 -18.72
CA GLU A 731 -5.69 18.62 -19.18
C GLU A 731 -5.39 18.40 -20.69
N PRO A 732 -5.51 19.44 -21.54
CA PRO A 732 -5.20 19.34 -22.97
C PRO A 732 -3.74 18.98 -23.22
N GLY A 733 -3.48 18.11 -24.20
CA GLY A 733 -2.12 17.75 -24.62
C GLY A 733 -1.33 16.87 -23.63
N VAL A 734 -1.84 16.66 -22.42
CA VAL A 734 -1.22 15.76 -21.42
C VAL A 734 -1.83 14.37 -21.52
N VAL A 735 -0.96 13.37 -21.66
CA VAL A 735 -1.36 11.97 -21.58
C VAL A 735 -1.40 11.60 -20.10
N PRO A 736 -2.59 11.32 -19.53
CA PRO A 736 -2.71 11.18 -18.10
C PRO A 736 -1.80 10.07 -17.58
N THR A 737 -1.02 10.37 -16.54
CA THR A 737 -0.31 9.33 -15.80
C THR A 737 -1.31 8.40 -15.10
N ARG A 738 -0.85 7.26 -14.54
CA ARG A 738 -1.75 6.26 -13.95
C ARG A 738 -2.71 6.85 -12.90
N SER A 739 -2.28 7.87 -12.16
CA SER A 739 -3.00 8.44 -11.00
C SER A 739 -3.51 9.87 -11.19
N GLU A 740 -3.05 10.59 -12.21
CA GLU A 740 -3.47 11.97 -12.48
C GLU A 740 -4.99 12.14 -12.72
N PRO A 741 -5.70 11.21 -13.39
CA PRO A 741 -7.17 11.23 -13.48
C PRO A 741 -7.90 11.10 -12.14
N ASP A 742 -7.19 10.83 -11.04
CA ASP A 742 -7.78 10.67 -9.72
C ASP A 742 -7.58 11.92 -8.85
N TYR A 743 -6.45 12.63 -8.96
CA TYR A 743 -6.20 13.83 -8.15
C TYR A 743 -6.74 15.12 -8.80
N MET A 744 -6.34 15.38 -10.05
CA MET A 744 -6.61 16.66 -10.74
C MET A 744 -8.08 17.03 -10.81
N PRO A 745 -9.00 16.11 -11.17
CA PRO A 745 -10.39 16.51 -11.32
C PRO A 745 -11.03 17.05 -10.04
N GLY A 746 -10.74 16.46 -8.88
CA GLY A 746 -11.29 16.95 -7.61
C GLY A 746 -10.71 18.31 -7.20
N ALA A 747 -9.43 18.57 -7.51
CA ALA A 747 -8.83 19.89 -7.31
C ALA A 747 -9.43 20.97 -8.23
N VAL A 748 -9.77 20.63 -9.48
CA VAL A 748 -10.49 21.54 -10.40
C VAL A 748 -11.88 21.84 -9.87
N VAL A 749 -12.63 20.83 -9.40
CA VAL A 749 -13.95 21.03 -8.77
C VAL A 749 -13.83 21.98 -7.56
N LEU A 750 -12.86 21.75 -6.67
CA LEU A 750 -12.60 22.62 -5.52
C LEU A 750 -12.26 24.07 -5.95
N ALA A 751 -11.43 24.23 -6.97
CA ALA A 751 -11.01 25.52 -7.47
C ALA A 751 -12.18 26.34 -8.05
N LEU A 752 -13.02 25.71 -8.88
CA LEU A 752 -14.21 26.32 -9.46
C LEU A 752 -15.26 26.63 -8.38
N ALA A 753 -15.44 25.73 -7.39
CA ALA A 753 -16.32 25.99 -6.26
C ALA A 753 -15.90 27.24 -5.47
N ARG A 754 -14.61 27.41 -5.19
CA ARG A 754 -14.08 28.59 -4.49
C ARG A 754 -14.15 29.87 -5.32
N TYR A 755 -13.94 29.76 -6.63
CA TYR A 755 -14.18 30.86 -7.56
C TYR A 755 -15.62 31.38 -7.49
N HIS A 756 -16.60 30.47 -7.48
CA HIS A 756 -18.01 30.85 -7.27
C HIS A 756 -18.27 31.44 -5.89
N ARG A 757 -17.70 30.87 -4.82
CA ARG A 757 -17.81 31.40 -3.45
C ARG A 757 -17.27 32.83 -3.32
N ALA A 758 -16.27 33.20 -4.12
CA ALA A 758 -15.75 34.56 -4.19
C ALA A 758 -16.68 35.53 -4.95
N GLY A 759 -17.90 35.10 -5.33
CA GLY A 759 -18.89 35.92 -6.02
C GLY A 759 -18.66 36.05 -7.53
N ARG A 760 -17.80 35.20 -8.11
CA ARG A 760 -17.43 35.27 -9.53
C ARG A 760 -18.23 34.25 -10.34
N LEU A 761 -18.81 34.69 -11.46
CA LEU A 761 -19.78 33.91 -12.26
C LEU A 761 -19.35 33.77 -13.74
N GLY A 762 -18.07 34.01 -14.05
CA GLY A 762 -17.57 34.10 -15.43
C GLY A 762 -17.40 32.75 -16.15
N VAL A 763 -17.71 31.63 -15.51
CA VAL A 763 -17.58 30.27 -16.05
C VAL A 763 -18.75 29.40 -15.64
N ASP A 764 -19.18 28.51 -16.54
CA ASP A 764 -20.22 27.53 -16.32
C ASP A 764 -19.75 26.16 -16.82
N VAL A 765 -20.07 25.11 -16.05
CA VAL A 765 -19.72 23.72 -16.35
C VAL A 765 -20.91 22.83 -16.02
N ASP A 766 -21.10 21.75 -16.78
CA ASP A 766 -22.14 20.75 -16.48
C ASP A 766 -21.74 19.92 -15.25
N ALA A 767 -21.99 20.49 -14.07
CA ALA A 767 -21.58 19.92 -12.79
C ALA A 767 -22.25 18.58 -12.50
N ASP A 768 -23.50 18.38 -12.96
CA ASP A 768 -24.20 17.10 -12.83
C ASP A 768 -23.51 16.00 -13.63
N GLN A 769 -23.07 16.30 -14.86
CA GLN A 769 -22.33 15.35 -15.69
C GLN A 769 -20.93 15.06 -15.12
N VAL A 770 -20.22 16.06 -14.59
CA VAL A 770 -18.92 15.88 -13.91
C VAL A 770 -19.08 14.99 -12.68
N LEU A 771 -20.08 15.26 -11.84
CA LEU A 771 -20.41 14.46 -10.66
C LEU A 771 -20.73 13.00 -11.06
N ALA A 772 -21.58 12.82 -12.08
CA ALA A 772 -21.96 11.49 -12.56
C ALA A 772 -20.76 10.67 -13.07
N PHE A 773 -19.83 11.32 -13.79
CA PHE A 773 -18.60 10.68 -14.25
C PHE A 773 -17.74 10.20 -13.08
N HIS A 774 -17.43 11.09 -12.13
CA HIS A 774 -16.55 10.76 -11.01
C HIS A 774 -17.17 9.78 -10.03
N ARG A 775 -18.49 9.84 -9.81
CA ARG A 775 -19.22 8.87 -9.01
C ARG A 775 -19.21 7.48 -9.63
N ARG A 776 -19.45 7.36 -10.94
CA ARG A 776 -19.30 6.09 -11.67
C ARG A 776 -17.88 5.56 -11.55
N ARG A 777 -16.88 6.40 -11.82
CA ARG A 777 -15.46 6.03 -11.69
C ARG A 777 -15.12 5.52 -10.29
N PHE A 778 -15.57 6.21 -9.25
CA PHE A 778 -15.38 5.79 -7.87
C PHE A 778 -16.00 4.42 -7.61
N ARG A 779 -17.24 4.17 -8.06
CA ARG A 779 -17.90 2.87 -7.88
C ARG A 779 -17.19 1.72 -8.60
N CYS A 780 -16.59 1.99 -9.77
CA CYS A 780 -15.82 0.99 -10.51
C CYS A 780 -14.43 0.69 -9.88
N LEU A 781 -13.72 1.72 -9.42
CA LEU A 781 -12.28 1.61 -9.09
C LEU A 781 -11.95 1.79 -7.61
N ARG A 782 -12.81 2.51 -6.87
CA ARG A 782 -12.58 2.96 -5.49
C ARG A 782 -11.17 3.53 -5.25
N PRO A 783 -10.68 4.52 -6.04
CA PRO A 783 -9.32 5.02 -5.88
C PRO A 783 -9.23 5.97 -4.67
N TRP A 784 -8.27 5.72 -3.78
CA TRP A 784 -7.96 6.61 -2.64
C TRP A 784 -7.67 8.05 -3.06
N SER A 785 -6.89 8.20 -4.13
CA SER A 785 -6.50 9.49 -4.72
C SER A 785 -7.70 10.35 -5.13
N LEU A 786 -8.78 9.71 -5.60
CA LEU A 786 -10.03 10.36 -5.98
C LEU A 786 -10.88 10.71 -4.77
N ALA A 787 -10.98 9.80 -3.80
CA ALA A 787 -11.93 9.90 -2.70
C ALA A 787 -11.79 11.22 -1.90
N SER A 788 -10.58 11.57 -1.47
CA SER A 788 -10.38 12.77 -0.65
C SER A 788 -10.57 14.08 -1.43
N TRP A 789 -9.97 14.22 -2.63
CA TRP A 789 -10.12 15.47 -3.42
C TRP A 789 -11.56 15.70 -3.88
N GLN A 790 -12.28 14.65 -4.27
CA GLN A 790 -13.69 14.78 -4.65
C GLN A 790 -14.55 15.12 -3.42
N ALA A 791 -14.27 14.55 -2.25
CA ALA A 791 -14.99 14.91 -1.02
C ALA A 791 -14.81 16.39 -0.67
N GLN A 792 -13.58 16.90 -0.74
CA GLN A 792 -13.29 18.33 -0.52
C GLN A 792 -13.97 19.22 -1.57
N GLY A 793 -13.82 18.88 -2.86
CA GLY A 793 -14.34 19.69 -3.96
C GLY A 793 -15.87 19.79 -3.97
N TRP A 794 -16.57 18.67 -3.81
CA TRP A 794 -18.04 18.65 -3.84
C TRP A 794 -18.68 19.19 -2.57
N ALA A 795 -18.03 19.04 -1.41
CA ALA A 795 -18.48 19.72 -0.19
C ALA A 795 -18.38 21.24 -0.35
N GLU A 796 -17.29 21.74 -0.92
CA GLU A 796 -17.13 23.17 -1.20
C GLU A 796 -18.10 23.66 -2.30
N TRP A 797 -18.34 22.86 -3.35
CA TRP A 797 -19.31 23.18 -4.40
C TRP A 797 -20.70 23.39 -3.84
N HIS A 798 -21.13 22.52 -2.93
CA HIS A 798 -22.42 22.67 -2.25
C HIS A 798 -22.47 23.96 -1.41
N ARG A 799 -21.42 24.29 -0.66
CA ARG A 799 -21.37 25.52 0.16
C ARG A 799 -21.27 26.81 -0.65
N SER A 800 -20.64 26.77 -1.82
CA SER A 800 -20.45 27.97 -2.64
C SER A 800 -21.73 28.46 -3.29
N GLY A 801 -22.78 27.63 -3.35
CA GLY A 801 -24.01 27.92 -4.08
C GLY A 801 -23.84 27.87 -5.60
N ALA A 802 -22.79 27.22 -6.09
CA ALA A 802 -22.57 27.01 -7.52
C ALA A 802 -23.72 26.18 -8.15
N PRO A 803 -24.05 26.42 -9.43
CA PRO A 803 -25.19 25.77 -10.08
C PRO A 803 -25.00 24.26 -10.29
N GLY A 804 -26.11 23.50 -10.29
CA GLY A 804 -26.12 22.06 -10.58
C GLY A 804 -25.55 21.19 -9.45
N ALA A 805 -25.31 19.91 -9.75
CA ALA A 805 -24.71 18.92 -8.84
C ALA A 805 -25.49 18.73 -7.51
N HIS A 806 -26.82 18.72 -7.57
CA HIS A 806 -27.68 18.56 -6.38
C HIS A 806 -27.39 17.29 -5.58
N ALA A 807 -26.87 16.24 -6.25
CA ALA A 807 -26.50 14.97 -5.64
C ALA A 807 -25.07 14.95 -5.04
N ALA A 808 -24.42 16.10 -4.94
CA ALA A 808 -23.06 16.24 -4.40
C ALA A 808 -22.96 15.77 -2.94
N PRO A 809 -23.87 16.14 -2.01
CA PRO A 809 -23.79 15.66 -0.63
C PRO A 809 -23.82 14.15 -0.50
N GLU A 810 -24.70 13.45 -1.22
CA GLU A 810 -24.74 11.98 -1.17
C GLU A 810 -23.46 11.34 -1.69
N PHE A 811 -22.82 11.96 -2.68
CA PHE A 811 -21.53 11.46 -3.17
C PHE A 811 -20.41 11.71 -2.15
N VAL A 812 -20.37 12.88 -1.50
CA VAL A 812 -19.40 13.17 -0.43
C VAL A 812 -19.53 12.15 0.71
N PHE A 813 -20.75 11.84 1.15
CA PHE A 813 -20.98 10.81 2.17
C PHE A 813 -20.60 9.41 1.69
N GLU A 814 -20.90 9.05 0.43
CA GLU A 814 -20.47 7.76 -0.15
C GLU A 814 -18.94 7.61 -0.15
N LEU A 815 -18.20 8.70 -0.41
CA LEU A 815 -16.74 8.72 -0.35
C LEU A 815 -16.25 8.58 1.10
N ALA A 816 -16.82 9.35 2.02
CA ALA A 816 -16.43 9.37 3.43
C ALA A 816 -16.68 8.03 4.12
N ASP A 817 -17.87 7.44 3.95
CA ASP A 817 -18.21 6.12 4.50
C ASP A 817 -17.21 5.06 4.04
N TRP A 818 -16.85 5.07 2.75
CA TRP A 818 -15.86 4.14 2.21
C TRP A 818 -14.44 4.32 2.79
N MET A 819 -14.03 5.57 3.04
CA MET A 819 -12.74 5.90 3.66
C MET A 819 -12.71 5.47 5.14
N VAL A 820 -13.77 5.75 5.90
CA VAL A 820 -13.91 5.37 7.33
C VAL A 820 -13.91 3.85 7.50
N ASP A 821 -14.59 3.11 6.64
CA ASP A 821 -14.61 1.63 6.63
C ASP A 821 -13.22 0.98 6.42
N ARG A 822 -12.21 1.78 6.07
CA ARG A 822 -10.82 1.35 5.82
C ARG A 822 -9.81 2.05 6.73
N GLN A 823 -10.28 2.70 7.79
CA GLN A 823 -9.44 3.20 8.86
C GLN A 823 -9.13 2.07 9.85
N LEU A 824 -7.85 1.83 10.10
CA LEU A 824 -7.40 0.86 11.08
C LEU A 824 -7.77 1.32 12.49
N ARG A 825 -8.52 0.49 13.22
CA ARG A 825 -8.85 0.77 14.63
C ARG A 825 -7.64 0.68 15.55
N VAL A 826 -6.63 -0.11 15.18
CA VAL A 826 -5.44 -0.34 16.02
C VAL A 826 -4.57 0.90 16.16
N ASP A 827 -4.45 1.73 15.11
CA ASP A 827 -3.55 2.89 15.13
C ASP A 827 -4.14 4.19 14.56
N GLY A 828 -5.37 4.17 14.03
CA GLY A 828 -6.05 5.33 13.46
C GLY A 828 -5.63 5.69 12.03
N SER A 829 -4.67 4.98 11.43
CA SER A 829 -4.24 5.22 10.05
C SER A 829 -5.26 4.69 9.04
N TYR A 830 -5.28 5.26 7.83
CA TYR A 830 -6.07 4.70 6.73
C TYR A 830 -5.21 3.73 5.91
N LEU A 831 -5.83 2.64 5.41
CA LEU A 831 -5.19 1.67 4.51
C LEU A 831 -5.02 2.19 3.07
N VAL A 832 -4.33 3.31 2.92
CA VAL A 832 -4.04 4.00 1.65
C VAL A 832 -2.95 3.29 0.84
N ASP A 833 -3.35 2.37 -0.05
CA ASP A 833 -2.46 1.62 -0.96
C ASP A 833 -2.13 2.39 -2.24
N LEU A 834 -1.48 3.53 -2.06
CA LEU A 834 -0.95 4.37 -3.15
C LEU A 834 0.55 4.15 -3.34
N GLY A 835 0.98 2.88 -3.35
CA GLY A 835 2.37 2.48 -3.60
C GLY A 835 3.28 2.42 -2.37
N SER A 836 2.76 2.76 -1.19
CA SER A 836 3.43 2.46 0.08
C SER A 836 3.01 1.08 0.58
N ARG A 837 3.93 0.38 1.26
CA ARG A 837 3.60 -0.85 2.00
C ARG A 837 3.37 -0.62 3.49
N ALA A 838 3.56 0.60 3.98
CA ALA A 838 3.37 0.96 5.38
C ALA A 838 2.38 2.13 5.55
N PRO A 839 1.79 2.32 6.75
CA PRO A 839 1.03 3.52 7.06
C PRO A 839 1.86 4.80 6.82
N THR A 840 1.24 5.80 6.19
CA THR A 840 1.92 7.03 5.77
C THR A 840 1.15 8.28 6.16
N VAL A 841 1.80 9.44 5.98
CA VAL A 841 1.20 10.77 6.07
C VAL A 841 0.02 11.00 5.13
N LEU A 842 -0.23 10.12 4.15
CA LEU A 842 -1.47 10.15 3.36
C LEU A 842 -2.73 9.98 4.23
N THR A 843 -2.57 9.53 5.49
CA THR A 843 -3.61 9.62 6.51
C THR A 843 -4.14 11.05 6.68
N GLY A 844 -3.27 12.06 6.66
CA GLY A 844 -3.66 13.48 6.71
C GLY A 844 -4.44 13.91 5.47
N PHE A 845 -3.97 13.50 4.29
CA PHE A 845 -4.69 13.75 3.03
C PHE A 845 -6.11 13.15 3.06
N VAL A 846 -6.28 11.93 3.56
CA VAL A 846 -7.62 11.32 3.70
C VAL A 846 -8.44 12.04 4.77
N ALA A 847 -7.82 12.42 5.88
CA ALA A 847 -8.47 13.14 6.96
C ALA A 847 -8.99 14.53 6.53
N GLU A 848 -8.37 15.21 5.56
CA GLU A 848 -8.96 16.41 4.93
C GLU A 848 -10.29 16.10 4.24
N GLY A 849 -10.34 15.03 3.43
CA GLY A 849 -11.58 14.61 2.76
C GLY A 849 -12.68 14.23 3.75
N VAL A 850 -12.34 13.48 4.80
CA VAL A 850 -13.26 13.13 5.89
C VAL A 850 -13.68 14.37 6.70
N GLY A 851 -12.77 15.31 6.93
CA GLY A 851 -13.06 16.59 7.58
C GLY A 851 -14.03 17.47 6.79
N ALA A 852 -13.87 17.51 5.46
CA ALA A 852 -14.81 18.19 4.58
C ALA A 852 -16.22 17.57 4.66
N ALA A 853 -16.31 16.23 4.67
CA ALA A 853 -17.56 15.50 4.83
C ALA A 853 -18.17 15.67 6.22
N TRP A 854 -17.35 15.72 7.28
CA TRP A 854 -17.78 16.02 8.65
C TRP A 854 -18.49 17.38 8.70
N ARG A 855 -17.85 18.43 8.19
CA ARG A 855 -18.47 19.77 8.17
C ARG A 855 -19.72 19.83 7.30
N LEU A 856 -19.74 19.17 6.15
CA LEU A 856 -20.96 19.07 5.35
C LEU A 856 -22.09 18.35 6.07
N ALA A 857 -21.80 17.30 6.85
CA ALA A 857 -22.79 16.62 7.67
C ALA A 857 -23.35 17.54 8.77
N GLU A 858 -22.51 18.39 9.37
CA GLU A 858 -22.98 19.41 10.33
C GLU A 858 -23.87 20.46 9.67
N ASP A 859 -23.45 20.99 8.51
CA ASP A 859 -24.21 21.97 7.73
C ASP A 859 -25.62 21.46 7.38
N LEU A 860 -25.75 20.14 7.13
CA LEU A 860 -26.99 19.47 6.77
C LEU A 860 -27.76 18.88 7.96
N GLY A 861 -27.25 19.00 9.19
CA GLY A 861 -27.90 18.45 10.39
C GLY A 861 -27.81 16.92 10.56
N GLU A 862 -26.94 16.24 9.80
CA GLU A 862 -26.72 14.78 9.79
C GLU A 862 -25.87 14.33 10.99
N SER A 863 -26.44 14.47 12.19
CA SER A 863 -25.71 14.33 13.47
C SER A 863 -25.00 12.98 13.67
N ALA A 864 -25.55 11.89 13.13
CA ALA A 864 -24.93 10.57 13.25
C ALA A 864 -23.67 10.45 12.39
N ARG A 865 -23.72 10.93 11.14
CA ARG A 865 -22.57 10.98 10.24
C ARG A 865 -21.51 11.93 10.75
N ALA A 866 -21.91 13.13 11.20
CA ALA A 866 -20.99 14.11 11.77
C ALA A 866 -20.16 13.52 12.92
N ARG A 867 -20.81 12.79 13.87
CA ARG A 867 -20.09 12.10 14.95
C ARG A 867 -19.13 11.03 14.43
N CYS A 868 -19.57 10.18 13.50
CA CYS A 868 -18.74 9.13 12.91
C CYS A 868 -17.48 9.71 12.24
N TYR A 869 -17.65 10.76 11.42
CA TYR A 869 -16.54 11.40 10.71
C TYR A 869 -15.62 12.16 11.66
N ALA A 870 -16.15 12.80 12.71
CA ALA A 870 -15.35 13.43 13.75
C ALA A 870 -14.51 12.42 14.55
N ASP A 871 -15.07 11.25 14.87
CA ASP A 871 -14.34 10.17 15.55
C ASP A 871 -13.22 9.62 14.66
N SER A 872 -13.52 9.40 13.37
CA SER A 872 -12.52 8.97 12.37
C SER A 872 -11.40 10.00 12.21
N HIS A 873 -11.75 11.29 12.11
CA HIS A 873 -10.80 12.38 12.04
C HIS A 873 -9.88 12.44 13.27
N ARG A 874 -10.45 12.33 14.48
CA ARG A 874 -9.67 12.30 15.73
C ARG A 874 -8.71 11.11 15.80
N ALA A 875 -9.12 9.93 15.34
CA ALA A 875 -8.23 8.77 15.25
C ALA A 875 -7.07 9.01 14.27
N ALA A 876 -7.34 9.65 13.12
CA ALA A 876 -6.31 10.02 12.16
C ALA A 876 -5.29 11.03 12.74
N MET A 877 -5.76 12.01 13.52
CA MET A 877 -4.87 12.94 14.23
C MET A 877 -3.99 12.25 15.26
N GLY A 878 -4.48 11.19 15.91
CA GLY A 878 -3.67 10.35 16.80
C GLY A 878 -2.54 9.63 16.08
N PHE A 879 -2.82 9.09 14.88
CA PHE A 879 -1.78 8.52 14.04
C PHE A 879 -0.74 9.55 13.60
N LEU A 880 -1.19 10.72 13.13
CA LEU A 880 -0.29 11.77 12.60
C LEU A 880 0.63 12.35 13.68
N ASP A 881 0.24 12.35 14.95
CA ASP A 881 1.11 12.77 16.06
C ASP A 881 2.40 11.95 16.13
N ARG A 882 2.34 10.67 15.73
CA ARG A 882 3.52 9.80 15.64
C ARG A 882 4.46 10.19 14.51
N LEU A 883 3.97 10.91 13.50
CA LEU A 883 4.75 11.41 12.36
C LEU A 883 5.21 12.86 12.55
N LEU A 884 4.55 13.61 13.42
CA LEU A 884 4.89 15.00 13.74
C LEU A 884 6.24 15.07 14.46
N VAL A 885 7.14 15.90 13.94
CA VAL A 885 8.44 16.17 14.55
C VAL A 885 8.26 17.16 15.70
N ARG A 886 8.47 16.66 16.92
CA ARG A 886 8.51 17.47 18.15
C ARG A 886 9.94 17.53 18.69
N ARG A 887 10.16 18.34 19.72
CA ARG A 887 11.49 18.62 20.29
C ARG A 887 12.22 17.35 20.72
N GLU A 888 11.50 16.38 21.25
CA GLU A 888 12.04 15.11 21.72
C GLU A 888 12.52 14.20 20.57
N ASP A 889 12.10 14.44 19.32
CA ASP A 889 12.57 13.68 18.15
C ASP A 889 13.87 14.24 17.56
N THR A 890 14.28 15.46 17.94
CA THR A 890 15.29 16.20 17.16
C THR A 890 16.74 15.88 17.51
N PHE A 891 17.00 15.03 18.52
CA PHE A 891 18.33 14.79 19.10
C PHE A 891 19.40 14.25 18.14
N TRP A 892 19.01 13.83 16.93
CA TRP A 892 19.91 13.32 15.88
C TRP A 892 19.90 14.21 14.62
N MET A 893 19.02 15.22 14.56
CA MET A 893 18.81 16.04 13.37
C MET A 893 19.89 17.13 13.25
N ALA A 894 20.23 17.49 12.01
CA ALA A 894 21.25 18.49 11.72
C ALA A 894 20.84 19.89 12.17
N GLU A 895 19.57 20.26 11.99
CA GLU A 895 19.04 21.57 12.40
C GLU A 895 17.70 21.40 13.16
N PRO A 896 17.76 21.05 14.46
CA PRO A 896 16.59 20.73 15.29
C PRO A 896 15.43 21.71 15.17
N GLU A 897 15.72 23.00 15.34
CA GLU A 897 14.72 24.07 15.31
C GLU A 897 14.05 24.21 13.95
N ARG A 898 14.74 23.88 12.85
CA ARG A 898 14.16 23.90 11.50
C ARG A 898 13.31 22.66 11.23
N ALA A 899 13.51 21.56 11.94
CA ALA A 899 12.73 20.34 11.74
C ALA A 899 11.37 20.37 12.46
N LEU A 900 11.25 21.13 13.55
CA LEU A 900 10.02 21.25 14.34
C LEU A 900 8.79 21.56 13.48
N GLY A 901 7.69 20.86 13.75
CA GLY A 901 6.44 20.96 13.01
C GLY A 901 6.45 20.33 11.61
N GLY A 902 7.57 19.73 11.21
CA GLY A 902 7.62 18.87 10.06
C GLY A 902 6.79 17.61 10.31
N VAL A 903 6.22 17.03 9.26
CA VAL A 903 5.53 15.74 9.34
C VAL A 903 6.27 14.77 8.44
N ARG A 904 6.68 13.63 9.00
CA ARG A 904 7.46 12.60 8.31
C ARG A 904 6.59 11.80 7.36
N ALA A 905 7.17 11.27 6.29
CA ALA A 905 6.43 10.49 5.28
C ALA A 905 5.74 9.23 5.86
N ALA A 906 6.40 8.52 6.77
CA ALA A 906 5.93 7.28 7.39
C ALA A 906 6.66 7.03 8.73
N LEU A 907 6.20 6.06 9.52
CA LEU A 907 6.67 5.84 10.89
C LEU A 907 8.19 5.63 11.02
N ALA A 908 8.83 4.97 10.05
CA ALA A 908 10.27 4.68 10.04
C ALA A 908 11.05 5.47 8.96
N MET A 909 10.56 6.66 8.60
CA MET A 909 11.18 7.57 7.63
C MET A 909 11.49 8.94 8.26
N ALA A 910 12.48 9.63 7.70
CA ALA A 910 12.96 10.94 8.11
C ALA A 910 12.54 12.05 7.14
N GLU A 911 12.29 11.73 5.87
CA GLU A 911 11.94 12.71 4.86
C GLU A 911 10.70 13.55 5.26
N VAL A 912 10.84 14.87 5.14
CA VAL A 912 9.76 15.85 5.31
C VAL A 912 9.58 16.60 3.99
N ARG A 913 8.35 16.64 3.48
CA ARG A 913 7.98 17.35 2.24
C ARG A 913 6.88 18.35 2.54
N ILE A 914 6.83 19.46 1.83
CA ILE A 914 5.94 20.59 2.16
C ILE A 914 4.45 20.23 2.22
N ASP A 915 4.00 19.26 1.42
CA ASP A 915 2.63 18.75 1.43
C ASP A 915 2.30 17.91 2.67
N TYR A 916 3.29 17.34 3.36
CA TYR A 916 3.08 16.51 4.55
C TYR A 916 2.51 17.30 5.75
N PRO A 917 3.17 18.38 6.22
CA PRO A 917 2.58 19.24 7.23
C PRO A 917 1.39 20.03 6.68
N ALA A 918 1.34 20.35 5.38
CA ALA A 918 0.19 21.05 4.80
C ALA A 918 -1.09 20.20 4.84
N HIS A 919 -1.04 18.92 4.46
CA HIS A 919 -2.20 18.02 4.54
C HIS A 919 -2.63 17.80 6.00
N THR A 920 -1.66 17.63 6.92
CA THR A 920 -1.94 17.50 8.36
C THR A 920 -2.59 18.76 8.93
N LEU A 921 -2.08 19.93 8.56
CA LEU A 921 -2.63 21.22 8.96
C LEU A 921 -4.02 21.46 8.36
N GLY A 922 -4.20 21.19 7.06
CA GLY A 922 -5.50 21.30 6.38
C GLY A 922 -6.56 20.42 7.03
N ALA A 923 -6.20 19.17 7.37
CA ALA A 923 -7.09 18.29 8.12
C ALA A 923 -7.45 18.89 9.47
N LEU A 924 -6.47 19.42 10.21
CA LEU A 924 -6.68 20.00 11.53
C LEU A 924 -7.54 21.27 11.51
N LEU A 925 -7.45 22.09 10.46
CA LEU A 925 -8.28 23.30 10.32
C LEU A 925 -9.78 22.99 10.26
N HIS A 926 -10.16 21.81 9.75
CA HIS A 926 -11.52 21.34 9.86
C HIS A 926 -11.97 21.11 11.30
N ALA A 927 -11.12 21.07 12.33
CA ALA A 927 -11.56 21.01 13.73
C ALA A 927 -11.61 22.39 14.41
N VAL A 928 -11.01 23.42 13.79
CA VAL A 928 -10.91 24.79 14.32
C VAL A 928 -12.05 25.69 13.84
N GLN A 929 -12.44 25.52 12.57
CA GLN A 929 -13.54 26.25 11.92
C GLN A 929 -14.89 25.89 12.52
#